data_AF-A0A918VEJ2-F1
#
_entry.id   AF-A0A918VEJ2-F1
#
_cell.length_a   1.000
_cell.length_b   1.000
_cell.length_c   1.000
_cell.angle_alpha   90.00
_cell.angle_beta   90.00
_cell.angle_gamma   90.00
#
_symmetry.space_group_name_H-M   'P 1'
#
loop_
_entity.id
_entity.type
_entity.pdbx_description
1 polymer ?
#
loop_
_entity_poly.entity_id
_entity_poly.type
_entity_poly.pdbx_seq_one_letter_code
_entity_poly.pdbx_strand_id
1 'polypeptide(L)'
;MSALPWRTAWTIARRDLSARFRGLRLLLVCLFLGVGALAAIGTLTGAIESELKARGKTILGGDIQVEVWQRTVTPQERAALDALGQVSGGLRLQAMATNGALASPVELKAVDAAWPLVGQLKLADGRLTGAPPAGSAYVSTDAAARLGVKAGDSFVIGGQRLTVGGVIADEPDRLSEGFTLGPAVIVAESFPASAGLTSPGSMFRARYRILLPDGTEPVPVIDALKAKYPAAGFTYRTRDKAAPGAERFVGRMGEFLVLVGLAALVIAGIGIGGGVSSYLEARRGSIATLKVLGATSGDIARIYLLQVGAAALVGSAIGLAAGVVVTPLFTQALGQLLPVAAGFVFDPWALLRAVAYGLLVVLVFAAPPLLAARRFPAMALMRARVSPLPSIRREALLPVALGMAAIAAIAMLTAAQPLVTATFLGGAVALLGLLALLGWAIRTMAARAPRPQRPLLRLALANLHRPSAQTGALVTALGFGLSAFVLLAAVESSLDANIAARVPNRAPDYFVLDVPKDRADAFRQTVQAADPGSKVTLVPSMRGSILAYGPEGAMTRVADLKQIPDNAWPLRGERGLTYADTLPDGSTLTAGKWWPKGYTGEPLVSVDEELAAAIDLKLGDQITIALLGVERTARIASFRRVDWDTMGFNYVLVFSPNAIADAPHNLAATIDLPPGAPKAGLLQALIRQFPSSSVIEVGNVLRQARELLTQVSTAILAAASVAVLAGVAVLLGAIAAARASRLYDNVILRVLGASRRQLLLLQLAEYGLLAALLAGVALVLGSAMAWLVIVQLFEFDWLPNWGQVLGVLGAGLGLVILFALGGSIPLLRAKPAQALREL
;
A
#
# COMPACT_ATOMS: atom_id res chain seq x y z
N MET A 1 35.71 -41.37 19.23
CA MET A 1 36.25 -40.63 18.08
C MET A 1 35.95 -39.15 18.31
N SER A 2 36.98 -38.31 18.37
CA SER A 2 36.82 -36.86 18.58
C SER A 2 36.23 -36.22 17.32
N ALA A 3 35.24 -35.36 17.50
CA ALA A 3 34.64 -34.63 16.38
C ALA A 3 35.68 -33.70 15.74
N LEU A 4 35.61 -33.49 14.43
CA LEU A 4 36.52 -32.60 13.73
C LEU A 4 36.42 -31.17 14.32
N PRO A 5 37.56 -30.50 14.58
CA PRO A 5 37.57 -29.12 15.01
C PRO A 5 37.05 -28.20 13.89
N TRP A 6 36.39 -27.11 14.27
CA TRP A 6 35.74 -26.17 13.34
C TRP A 6 36.68 -25.63 12.26
N ARG A 7 37.96 -25.40 12.60
CA ARG A 7 38.98 -24.97 11.64
C ARG A 7 39.17 -25.97 10.51
N THR A 8 39.32 -27.25 10.82
CA THR A 8 39.50 -28.32 9.81
C THR A 8 38.24 -28.50 8.96
N ALA A 9 37.06 -28.42 9.57
CA ALA A 9 35.79 -28.46 8.84
C ALA A 9 35.68 -27.29 7.84
N TRP A 10 36.12 -26.08 8.23
CA TRP A 10 36.17 -24.91 7.35
C TRP A 10 37.20 -25.06 6.22
N THR A 11 38.39 -25.61 6.48
CA THR A 11 39.40 -25.84 5.44
C THR A 11 38.86 -26.77 4.35
N ILE A 12 38.18 -27.85 4.74
CA ILE A 12 37.52 -28.77 3.81
C ILE A 12 36.38 -28.06 3.07
N ALA A 13 35.53 -27.32 3.79
CA ALA A 13 34.44 -26.54 3.20
C ALA A 13 34.91 -25.56 2.12
N ARG A 14 35.95 -24.76 2.43
CA ARG A 14 36.52 -23.75 1.53
C ARG A 14 37.11 -24.39 0.26
N ARG A 15 37.78 -25.54 0.40
CA ARG A 15 38.31 -26.29 -0.76
C ARG A 15 37.18 -26.81 -1.64
N ASP A 16 36.12 -27.33 -1.05
CA ASP A 16 35.00 -27.90 -1.82
C ASP A 16 34.13 -26.83 -2.50
N LEU A 17 34.17 -25.59 -1.99
CA LEU A 17 33.59 -24.39 -2.60
C LEU A 17 34.35 -23.96 -3.89
N SER A 18 35.67 -24.17 -4.01
CA SER A 18 36.46 -23.65 -5.15
C SER A 18 36.39 -24.49 -6.44
N ALA A 19 35.86 -25.71 -6.40
CA ALA A 19 35.97 -26.69 -7.50
C ALA A 19 34.82 -26.71 -8.53
N ARG A 20 34.20 -25.56 -8.85
CA ARG A 20 32.96 -25.34 -9.67
C ARG A 20 31.69 -25.25 -8.82
N PHE A 21 31.39 -24.03 -8.38
CA PHE A 21 30.21 -23.54 -7.62
C PHE A 21 28.81 -23.84 -8.20
N ARG A 22 28.67 -24.72 -9.20
CA ARG A 22 27.46 -24.83 -10.03
C ARG A 22 26.18 -25.19 -9.25
N GLY A 23 26.28 -25.93 -8.14
CA GLY A 23 25.09 -26.39 -7.39
C GLY A 23 24.51 -25.42 -6.36
N LEU A 24 25.30 -24.47 -5.82
CA LEU A 24 24.82 -23.47 -4.84
C LEU A 24 24.41 -22.12 -5.48
N ARG A 25 24.55 -21.97 -6.81
CA ARG A 25 24.14 -20.74 -7.54
C ARG A 25 22.68 -20.38 -7.33
N LEU A 26 21.81 -21.38 -7.29
CA LEU A 26 20.40 -21.17 -7.06
C LEU A 26 20.13 -20.57 -5.67
N LEU A 27 20.81 -21.07 -4.63
CA LEU A 27 20.74 -20.52 -3.28
C LEU A 27 21.17 -19.05 -3.28
N LEU A 28 22.26 -18.73 -3.98
CA LEU A 28 22.73 -17.35 -4.14
C LEU A 28 21.69 -16.45 -4.82
N VAL A 29 21.09 -16.91 -5.92
CA VAL A 29 20.04 -16.15 -6.64
C VAL A 29 18.79 -15.96 -5.77
N CYS A 30 18.36 -17.01 -5.05
CA CYS A 30 17.20 -16.94 -4.16
C CYS A 30 17.43 -15.94 -3.02
N LEU A 31 18.62 -15.92 -2.41
CA LEU A 31 18.97 -14.97 -1.37
C LEU A 31 19.18 -13.56 -1.90
N PHE A 32 19.84 -13.43 -3.05
CA PHE A 32 20.01 -12.16 -3.74
C PHE A 32 18.66 -11.48 -3.95
N LEU A 33 17.68 -12.20 -4.51
CA LEU A 33 16.34 -11.67 -4.77
C LEU A 33 15.58 -11.39 -3.47
N GLY A 34 15.52 -12.35 -2.54
CA GLY A 34 14.73 -12.21 -1.31
C GLY A 34 15.29 -11.16 -0.35
N VAL A 35 16.59 -11.22 -0.03
CA VAL A 35 17.24 -10.26 0.86
C VAL A 35 17.35 -8.89 0.19
N GLY A 36 17.66 -8.84 -1.11
CA GLY A 36 17.75 -7.58 -1.85
C GLY A 36 16.43 -6.84 -1.92
N ALA A 37 15.32 -7.56 -2.10
CA ALA A 37 14.00 -6.96 -2.06
C ALA A 37 13.63 -6.40 -0.69
N LEU A 38 13.81 -7.18 0.38
CA LEU A 38 13.55 -6.73 1.75
C LEU A 38 14.44 -5.55 2.14
N ALA A 39 15.71 -5.56 1.73
CA ALA A 39 16.64 -4.46 1.92
C ALA A 39 16.17 -3.20 1.17
N ALA A 40 15.84 -3.30 -0.12
CA ALA A 40 15.36 -2.17 -0.91
C ALA A 40 14.10 -1.54 -0.32
N ILE A 41 13.11 -2.36 0.04
CA ILE A 41 11.83 -1.91 0.63
C ILE A 41 12.06 -1.23 1.98
N GLY A 42 12.81 -1.88 2.88
CA GLY A 42 13.07 -1.36 4.21
C GLY A 42 13.88 -0.06 4.17
N THR A 43 14.93 -0.01 3.33
CA THR A 43 15.74 1.19 3.16
C THR A 43 14.94 2.33 2.52
N LEU A 44 14.10 2.06 1.51
CA LEU A 44 13.25 3.09 0.90
C LEU A 44 12.22 3.64 1.89
N THR A 45 11.54 2.78 2.64
CA THR A 45 10.54 3.19 3.64
C THR A 45 11.20 4.03 4.74
N GLY A 46 12.30 3.54 5.31
CA GLY A 46 13.06 4.27 6.33
C GLY A 46 13.64 5.59 5.82
N ALA A 47 14.05 5.65 4.54
CA ALA A 47 14.51 6.88 3.90
C ALA A 47 13.42 7.94 3.84
N ILE A 48 12.24 7.57 3.39
CA ILE A 48 11.11 8.49 3.27
C ILE A 48 10.65 8.94 4.67
N GLU A 49 10.52 8.02 5.63
CA GLU A 49 10.14 8.36 7.00
C GLU A 49 11.16 9.27 7.69
N SER A 50 12.46 8.98 7.54
CA SER A 50 13.53 9.81 8.09
C SER A 50 13.58 11.19 7.43
N GLU A 51 13.37 11.28 6.11
CA GLU A 51 13.35 12.57 5.41
C GLU A 51 12.12 13.40 5.82
N LEU A 52 10.94 12.78 5.94
CA LEU A 52 9.73 13.43 6.43
C LEU A 52 9.92 13.97 7.85
N LYS A 53 10.59 13.20 8.72
CA LYS A 53 10.89 13.64 10.09
C LYS A 53 11.96 14.73 10.14
N ALA A 54 13.06 14.58 9.40
CA ALA A 54 14.15 15.55 9.34
C ALA A 54 13.70 16.90 8.76
N ARG A 55 12.86 16.86 7.72
CA ARG A 55 12.23 18.05 7.13
C ARG A 55 10.93 18.44 7.80
N GLY A 56 10.51 17.77 8.87
CA GLY A 56 9.20 17.97 9.49
C GLY A 56 8.94 19.43 9.88
N LYS A 57 9.97 20.12 10.38
CA LYS A 57 9.92 21.56 10.72
C LYS A 57 9.71 22.45 9.47
N THR A 58 10.38 22.14 8.36
CA THR A 58 10.22 22.87 7.08
C THR A 58 8.88 22.55 6.42
N ILE A 59 8.49 21.27 6.39
CA ILE A 59 7.21 20.80 5.83
C ILE A 59 6.04 21.45 6.55
N LEU A 60 6.10 21.54 7.89
CA LEU A 60 5.06 22.21 8.67
C LEU A 60 5.13 23.74 8.55
N GLY A 61 6.32 24.29 8.33
CA GLY A 61 6.62 25.72 8.39
C GLY A 61 6.73 26.26 9.82
N GLY A 62 7.10 25.41 10.79
CA GLY A 62 7.16 25.70 12.23
C GLY A 62 7.33 24.43 13.08
N ASP A 63 7.37 24.56 14.41
CA ASP A 63 7.41 23.42 15.33
C ASP A 63 6.00 22.92 15.69
N ILE A 64 5.04 23.84 15.79
CA ILE A 64 3.62 23.57 16.03
C ILE A 64 2.77 24.30 14.99
N GLN A 65 1.69 23.67 14.55
CA GLN A 65 0.60 24.33 13.83
C GLN A 65 -0.69 24.23 14.62
N VAL A 66 -1.38 25.36 14.77
CA VAL A 66 -2.75 25.47 15.27
C VAL A 66 -3.67 25.83 14.11
N GLU A 67 -4.69 25.02 13.87
CA GLU A 67 -5.71 25.25 12.84
C GLU A 67 -7.08 25.46 13.48
N VAL A 68 -7.81 26.45 12.94
CA VAL A 68 -9.17 26.82 13.33
C VAL A 68 -9.98 27.09 12.07
N TRP A 69 -11.25 26.73 12.07
CA TRP A 69 -12.14 26.86 10.92
C TRP A 69 -13.14 28.01 11.11
N GLN A 70 -13.45 28.70 10.01
CA GLN A 70 -14.49 29.75 9.90
C GLN A 70 -14.37 30.91 10.91
N ARG A 71 -13.25 31.00 11.62
CA ARG A 71 -12.88 32.10 12.52
C ARG A 71 -11.36 32.25 12.56
N THR A 72 -10.91 33.42 12.99
CA THR A 72 -9.52 33.64 13.41
C THR A 72 -9.38 33.44 14.92
N VAL A 73 -8.15 33.39 15.41
CA VAL A 73 -7.92 33.37 16.86
C VAL A 73 -8.36 34.69 17.50
N THR A 74 -8.95 34.61 18.69
CA THR A 74 -9.28 35.79 19.47
C THR A 74 -8.00 36.53 19.90
N PRO A 75 -8.06 37.82 20.29
CA PRO A 75 -6.87 38.52 20.77
C PRO A 75 -6.19 37.83 21.98
N GLN A 76 -6.97 37.19 22.85
CA GLN A 76 -6.46 36.43 24.00
C GLN A 76 -5.78 35.12 23.57
N GLU A 77 -6.39 34.40 22.63
CA GLU A 77 -5.78 33.21 22.03
C GLU A 77 -4.48 33.60 21.30
N ARG A 78 -4.48 34.67 20.51
CA ARG A 78 -3.31 35.18 19.79
C ARG A 78 -2.15 35.52 20.73
N ALA A 79 -2.42 36.28 21.79
CA ALA A 79 -1.41 36.62 22.79
C ALA A 79 -0.83 35.36 23.48
N ALA A 80 -1.65 34.33 23.68
CA ALA A 80 -1.16 33.06 24.22
C ALA A 80 -0.28 32.29 23.23
N LEU A 81 -0.53 32.38 21.92
CA LEU A 81 0.33 31.78 20.90
C LEU A 81 1.64 32.57 20.75
N ASP A 82 1.58 33.90 20.74
CA ASP A 82 2.76 34.78 20.63
C ASP A 82 3.70 34.61 21.84
N ALA A 83 3.16 34.26 23.02
CA ALA A 83 3.96 33.95 24.20
C ALA A 83 4.77 32.65 24.09
N LEU A 84 4.43 31.75 23.15
CA LEU A 84 5.13 30.49 22.95
C LEU A 84 6.36 30.61 22.03
N GLY A 85 6.42 31.65 21.19
CA GLY A 85 7.48 31.82 20.21
C GLY A 85 7.08 32.71 19.03
N GLN A 86 7.81 32.63 17.92
CA GLN A 86 7.45 33.41 16.72
C GLN A 86 6.26 32.76 16.02
N VAL A 87 5.20 33.54 15.78
CA VAL A 87 3.97 33.08 15.16
C VAL A 87 3.82 33.67 13.76
N SER A 88 3.52 32.83 12.78
CA SER A 88 3.09 33.24 11.44
C SER A 88 1.69 32.71 11.18
N GLY A 89 0.79 33.63 10.84
CA GLY A 89 -0.61 33.39 10.55
C GLY A 89 -0.91 33.38 9.05
N GLY A 90 -2.07 32.83 8.73
CA GLY A 90 -2.60 32.90 7.37
C GLY A 90 -3.94 32.19 7.21
N LEU A 91 -4.60 32.44 6.09
CA LEU A 91 -5.88 31.85 5.73
C LEU A 91 -5.73 30.87 4.57
N ARG A 92 -6.51 29.78 4.59
CA ARG A 92 -6.65 28.83 3.48
C ARG A 92 -8.12 28.72 3.11
N LEU A 93 -8.44 28.98 1.86
CA LEU A 93 -9.80 28.91 1.34
C LEU A 93 -9.79 28.55 -0.14
N GLN A 94 -10.93 28.09 -0.64
CA GLN A 94 -11.11 27.87 -2.07
C GLN A 94 -11.68 29.15 -2.69
N ALA A 95 -11.16 29.54 -3.85
CA ALA A 95 -11.62 30.73 -4.56
C ALA A 95 -11.63 30.47 -6.07
N MET A 96 -12.38 31.29 -6.80
CA MET A 96 -12.32 31.30 -8.28
C MET A 96 -11.35 32.37 -8.75
N ALA A 97 -10.35 31.96 -9.51
CA ALA A 97 -9.49 32.86 -10.26
C ALA A 97 -9.96 32.95 -11.72
N THR A 98 -9.88 34.13 -12.29
CA THR A 98 -10.39 34.43 -13.63
C THR A 98 -9.45 35.33 -14.40
N ASN A 99 -9.35 35.09 -15.71
CA ASN A 99 -8.66 35.95 -16.65
C ASN A 99 -9.45 36.00 -17.97
N GLY A 100 -10.23 37.06 -18.17
CA GLY A 100 -11.13 37.17 -19.32
C GLY A 100 -12.18 36.06 -19.34
N ALA A 101 -12.10 35.17 -20.34
CA ALA A 101 -12.99 34.02 -20.48
C ALA A 101 -12.48 32.74 -19.76
N LEU A 102 -11.23 32.74 -19.31
CA LEU A 102 -10.62 31.60 -18.61
C LEU A 102 -10.89 31.70 -17.11
N ALA A 103 -11.15 30.56 -16.48
CA ALA A 103 -11.36 30.48 -15.06
C ALA A 103 -10.86 29.15 -14.50
N SER A 104 -10.36 29.21 -13.27
CA SER A 104 -9.92 28.02 -12.54
C SER A 104 -10.32 28.15 -11.07
N PRO A 105 -10.87 27.10 -10.45
CA PRO A 105 -10.83 26.99 -9.00
C PRO A 105 -9.36 26.98 -8.57
N VAL A 106 -9.05 27.72 -7.52
CA VAL A 106 -7.71 27.81 -6.95
C VAL A 106 -7.80 27.68 -5.44
N GLU A 107 -6.77 27.06 -4.88
CA GLU A 107 -6.55 27.12 -3.45
C GLU A 107 -5.85 28.43 -3.11
N LEU A 108 -6.58 29.34 -2.46
CA LEU A 108 -6.06 30.63 -2.04
C LEU A 108 -5.36 30.49 -0.69
N LYS A 109 -4.06 30.76 -0.69
CA LYS A 109 -3.17 30.76 0.46
C LYS A 109 -2.81 32.19 0.83
N ALA A 110 -3.51 32.75 1.79
CA ALA A 110 -3.20 34.06 2.34
C ALA A 110 -2.16 33.92 3.45
N VAL A 111 -1.08 34.68 3.39
CA VAL A 111 0.07 34.55 4.30
C VAL A 111 0.50 35.90 4.83
N ASP A 112 0.93 35.93 6.09
CA ASP A 112 1.48 37.13 6.71
C ASP A 112 2.92 37.43 6.24
N ALA A 113 3.45 38.59 6.62
CA ALA A 113 4.80 39.01 6.23
C ALA A 113 5.92 38.15 6.84
N ALA A 114 5.64 37.41 7.91
CA ALA A 114 6.60 36.50 8.56
C ALA A 114 6.71 35.15 7.83
N TRP A 115 5.79 34.85 6.92
CA TRP A 115 5.81 33.61 6.15
C TRP A 115 6.85 33.66 5.01
N PRO A 116 7.61 32.57 4.79
CA PRO A 116 7.67 31.34 5.61
C PRO A 116 8.59 31.49 6.84
N LEU A 117 8.17 30.99 8.01
CA LEU A 117 9.02 30.97 9.22
C LEU A 117 10.22 30.04 9.09
N VAL A 118 10.04 28.93 8.35
CA VAL A 118 11.05 27.89 8.14
C VAL A 118 11.01 27.47 6.67
N GLY A 119 12.17 27.41 6.03
CA GLY A 119 12.29 27.18 4.60
C GLY A 119 12.26 28.47 3.78
N GLN A 120 12.28 28.35 2.46
CA GLN A 120 12.25 29.48 1.52
C GLN A 120 11.35 29.14 0.33
N LEU A 121 10.55 30.09 -0.13
CA LEU A 121 9.76 29.94 -1.36
C LEU A 121 10.67 30.20 -2.56
N LYS A 122 10.70 29.26 -3.51
CA LYS A 122 11.43 29.40 -4.78
C LYS A 122 10.47 29.61 -5.94
N LEU A 123 10.71 30.66 -6.71
CA LEU A 123 9.98 30.95 -7.95
C LEU A 123 10.68 30.28 -9.15
N ALA A 124 9.93 30.12 -10.25
CA ALA A 124 10.39 29.49 -11.49
C ALA A 124 11.53 30.25 -12.18
N ASP A 125 11.67 31.54 -11.91
CA ASP A 125 12.79 32.38 -12.35
C ASP A 125 14.04 32.25 -11.47
N GLY A 126 13.99 31.40 -10.43
CA GLY A 126 15.08 31.16 -9.50
C GLY A 126 15.13 32.12 -8.31
N ARG A 127 14.25 33.14 -8.23
CA ARG A 127 14.20 34.05 -7.08
C ARG A 127 13.73 33.30 -5.82
N LEU A 128 14.44 33.54 -4.72
CA LEU A 128 14.04 33.14 -3.37
C LEU A 128 13.31 34.31 -2.72
N THR A 129 12.10 34.09 -2.24
CA THR A 129 11.23 35.16 -1.72
C THR A 129 10.42 34.68 -0.51
N GLY A 130 9.75 35.62 0.15
CA GLY A 130 8.82 35.36 1.25
C GLY A 130 7.38 35.57 0.79
N ALA A 131 6.55 36.19 1.64
CA ALA A 131 5.19 36.57 1.28
C ALA A 131 5.13 37.55 0.08
N PRO A 132 4.13 37.43 -0.81
CA PRO A 132 3.92 38.39 -1.89
C PRO A 132 3.51 39.77 -1.34
N PRO A 133 3.97 40.88 -1.94
CA PRO A 133 3.47 42.21 -1.65
C PRO A 133 1.95 42.33 -1.82
N ALA A 134 1.32 43.25 -1.10
CA ALA A 134 -0.11 43.54 -1.25
C ALA A 134 -0.46 43.91 -2.70
N GLY A 135 -1.54 43.33 -3.22
CA GLY A 135 -1.97 43.49 -4.63
C GLY A 135 -1.25 42.58 -5.64
N SER A 136 -0.26 41.80 -5.19
CA SER A 136 0.42 40.79 -6.01
C SER A 136 0.12 39.37 -5.52
N ALA A 137 0.30 38.39 -6.40
CA ALA A 137 0.12 36.98 -6.09
C ALA A 137 1.20 36.11 -6.72
N TYR A 138 1.60 35.05 -6.02
CA TYR A 138 2.39 33.98 -6.60
C TYR A 138 1.47 32.84 -7.03
N VAL A 139 1.56 32.43 -8.28
CA VAL A 139 0.67 31.42 -8.86
C VAL A 139 1.44 30.14 -9.11
N SER A 140 0.86 28.98 -8.83
CA SER A 140 1.45 27.71 -9.23
C SER A 140 1.49 27.54 -10.76
N THR A 141 2.35 26.67 -11.26
CA THR A 141 2.49 26.41 -12.72
C THR A 141 1.17 25.96 -13.35
N ASP A 142 0.40 25.12 -12.65
CA ASP A 142 -0.92 24.66 -13.12
C ASP A 142 -1.96 25.80 -13.11
N ALA A 143 -1.98 26.66 -12.07
CA ALA A 143 -2.84 27.86 -12.06
C ALA A 143 -2.49 28.80 -13.22
N ALA A 144 -1.19 29.04 -13.46
CA ALA A 144 -0.73 29.88 -14.56
C ALA A 144 -1.15 29.35 -15.93
N ALA A 145 -1.00 28.03 -16.14
CA ALA A 145 -1.40 27.37 -17.37
C ALA A 145 -2.92 27.44 -17.62
N ARG A 146 -3.74 27.17 -16.59
CA ARG A 146 -5.21 27.22 -16.69
C ARG A 146 -5.77 28.62 -16.90
N LEU A 147 -5.15 29.62 -16.30
CA LEU A 147 -5.55 31.03 -16.44
C LEU A 147 -4.92 31.71 -17.66
N GLY A 148 -3.96 31.05 -18.33
CA GLY A 148 -3.23 31.62 -19.46
C GLY A 148 -2.42 32.86 -19.08
N VAL A 149 -1.88 32.93 -17.86
CA VAL A 149 -1.15 34.09 -17.33
C VAL A 149 0.34 33.79 -17.15
N LYS A 150 1.17 34.82 -17.28
CA LYS A 150 2.61 34.81 -17.00
C LYS A 150 2.95 35.81 -15.91
N ALA A 151 4.20 35.77 -15.42
CA ALA A 151 4.69 36.78 -14.48
C ALA A 151 4.57 38.20 -15.09
N GLY A 152 3.96 39.12 -14.35
CA GLY A 152 3.63 40.48 -14.79
C GLY A 152 2.18 40.66 -15.27
N ASP A 153 1.48 39.60 -15.63
CA ASP A 153 0.07 39.69 -16.07
C ASP A 153 -0.87 39.93 -14.87
N SER A 154 -2.12 40.29 -15.16
CA SER A 154 -3.15 40.48 -14.14
C SER A 154 -4.29 39.48 -14.28
N PHE A 155 -4.87 39.10 -13.15
CA PHE A 155 -6.04 38.22 -13.07
C PHE A 155 -6.94 38.67 -11.92
N VAL A 156 -8.15 38.11 -11.83
CA VAL A 156 -9.16 38.53 -10.85
C VAL A 156 -9.53 37.37 -9.93
N ILE A 157 -9.54 37.62 -8.63
CA ILE A 157 -10.07 36.74 -7.58
C ILE A 157 -11.05 37.55 -6.74
N GLY A 158 -12.25 37.01 -6.46
CA GLY A 158 -13.23 37.67 -5.58
C GLY A 158 -13.62 39.09 -6.05
N GLY A 159 -13.61 39.32 -7.37
CA GLY A 159 -13.88 40.64 -7.96
C GLY A 159 -12.72 41.64 -7.88
N GLN A 160 -11.59 41.32 -7.23
CA GLN A 160 -10.42 42.17 -7.14
C GLN A 160 -9.30 41.73 -8.09
N ARG A 161 -8.60 42.71 -8.69
CA ARG A 161 -7.50 42.48 -9.62
C ARG A 161 -6.18 42.30 -8.85
N LEU A 162 -5.44 41.24 -9.20
CA LEU A 162 -4.12 40.92 -8.68
C LEU A 162 -3.11 40.83 -9.83
N THR A 163 -1.87 41.21 -9.56
CA THR A 163 -0.75 41.06 -10.50
C THR A 163 0.05 39.81 -10.17
N VAL A 164 0.41 39.02 -11.18
CA VAL A 164 1.26 37.83 -11.01
C VAL A 164 2.70 38.28 -10.70
N GLY A 165 3.11 38.17 -9.43
CA GLY A 165 4.46 38.50 -8.99
C GLY A 165 5.51 37.46 -9.38
N GLY A 166 5.08 36.23 -9.68
CA GLY A 166 5.92 35.11 -10.09
C GLY A 166 5.17 33.78 -10.12
N VAL A 167 5.78 32.79 -10.76
CA VAL A 167 5.27 31.41 -10.81
C VAL A 167 6.01 30.57 -9.76
N ILE A 168 5.28 29.84 -8.92
CA ILE A 168 5.84 29.00 -7.85
C ILE A 168 6.54 27.80 -8.47
N ALA A 169 7.79 27.56 -8.07
CA ALA A 169 8.54 26.35 -8.43
C ALA A 169 8.61 25.36 -7.26
N ASP A 170 8.92 25.84 -6.06
CA ASP A 170 9.00 25.01 -4.85
C ASP A 170 8.46 25.78 -3.64
N GLU A 171 7.47 25.20 -2.97
CA GLU A 171 6.81 25.76 -1.78
C GLU A 171 7.17 24.91 -0.55
N PRO A 172 7.81 25.51 0.48
CA PRO A 172 8.42 24.74 1.57
C PRO A 172 7.41 23.94 2.41
N ASP A 173 6.20 24.47 2.60
CA ASP A 173 5.16 23.90 3.46
C ASP A 173 4.02 23.21 2.70
N ARG A 174 4.14 23.01 1.37
CA ARG A 174 3.10 22.42 0.52
C ARG A 174 2.65 21.03 0.98
N LEU A 175 3.59 20.19 1.42
CA LEU A 175 3.28 18.83 1.88
C LEU A 175 2.36 18.82 3.11
N SER A 176 2.47 19.82 3.99
CA SER A 176 1.60 19.94 5.17
C SER A 176 0.18 20.40 4.82
N GLU A 177 0.00 21.08 3.69
CA GLU A 177 -1.32 21.50 3.22
C GLU A 177 -2.20 20.27 2.90
N GLY A 178 -1.58 19.19 2.40
CA GLY A 178 -2.23 17.90 2.15
C GLY A 178 -2.91 17.85 0.78
N PHE A 179 -4.06 17.17 0.70
CA PHE A 179 -4.88 17.18 -0.50
C PHE A 179 -5.66 18.50 -0.61
N THR A 180 -5.58 19.16 -1.76
CA THR A 180 -6.22 20.46 -1.98
C THR A 180 -6.99 20.48 -3.30
N LEU A 181 -8.12 21.19 -3.32
CA LEU A 181 -9.10 21.16 -4.41
C LEU A 181 -8.83 22.27 -5.43
N GLY A 182 -7.61 22.32 -5.96
CA GLY A 182 -7.21 23.29 -6.97
C GLY A 182 -5.73 23.65 -6.89
N PRO A 183 -5.17 24.23 -7.96
CA PRO A 183 -3.80 24.72 -7.95
C PRO A 183 -3.63 25.91 -6.98
N ALA A 184 -2.45 26.03 -6.36
CA ALA A 184 -2.18 27.02 -5.33
C ALA A 184 -2.00 28.43 -5.92
N VAL A 185 -2.54 29.43 -5.20
CA VAL A 185 -2.27 30.86 -5.38
C VAL A 185 -1.99 31.49 -4.02
N ILE A 186 -0.81 32.10 -3.87
CA ILE A 186 -0.36 32.73 -2.62
C ILE A 186 -0.58 34.24 -2.72
N VAL A 187 -1.20 34.83 -1.69
CA VAL A 187 -1.50 36.26 -1.58
C VAL A 187 -1.17 36.79 -0.17
N ALA A 188 -1.13 38.10 -0.01
CA ALA A 188 -1.01 38.72 1.32
C ALA A 188 -2.21 38.41 2.22
N GLU A 189 -1.99 38.29 3.53
CA GLU A 189 -3.02 37.98 4.54
C GLU A 189 -4.24 38.91 4.51
N SER A 190 -4.05 40.17 4.12
CA SER A 190 -5.12 41.17 4.05
C SER A 190 -6.08 41.00 2.86
N PHE A 191 -5.68 40.27 1.82
CA PHE A 191 -6.45 40.18 0.57
C PHE A 191 -7.82 39.47 0.71
N PRO A 192 -7.95 38.32 1.38
CA PRO A 192 -9.25 37.66 1.51
C PRO A 192 -10.32 38.53 2.17
N ALA A 193 -9.93 39.35 3.15
CA ALA A 193 -10.84 40.29 3.81
C ALA A 193 -11.26 41.43 2.86
N SER A 194 -10.32 42.02 2.10
CA SER A 194 -10.66 43.08 1.14
C SER A 194 -11.53 42.56 0.00
N ALA A 195 -11.32 41.32 -0.44
CA ALA A 195 -12.08 40.67 -1.51
C ALA A 195 -13.43 40.07 -1.04
N GLY A 196 -13.82 40.26 0.23
CA GLY A 196 -15.09 39.74 0.77
C GLY A 196 -15.16 38.22 0.88
N LEU A 197 -14.02 37.53 0.84
CA LEU A 197 -13.95 36.06 0.88
C LEU A 197 -14.00 35.51 2.31
N THR A 198 -13.88 36.36 3.32
CA THR A 198 -13.96 36.00 4.75
C THR A 198 -15.23 36.51 5.42
N SER A 199 -16.28 36.79 4.64
CA SER A 199 -17.59 37.16 5.20
C SER A 199 -18.16 36.06 6.10
N PRO A 200 -19.05 36.38 7.07
CA PRO A 200 -19.67 35.38 7.93
C PRO A 200 -20.34 34.27 7.12
N GLY A 201 -20.02 33.01 7.42
CA GLY A 201 -20.51 31.84 6.71
C GLY A 201 -19.56 31.29 5.63
N SER A 202 -18.55 32.06 5.19
CA SER A 202 -17.54 31.58 4.23
C SER A 202 -16.68 30.46 4.81
N MET A 203 -16.30 29.50 3.96
CA MET A 203 -15.44 28.38 4.34
C MET A 203 -13.96 28.73 4.20
N PHE A 204 -13.32 29.09 5.32
CA PHE A 204 -11.87 29.27 5.40
C PHE A 204 -11.26 28.61 6.63
N ARG A 205 -9.96 28.34 6.57
CA ARG A 205 -9.14 27.83 7.69
C ARG A 205 -8.11 28.87 8.07
N ALA A 206 -8.08 29.28 9.34
CA ALA A 206 -6.98 30.03 9.88
C ALA A 206 -5.90 29.04 10.36
N ARG A 207 -4.66 29.22 9.89
CA ARG A 207 -3.51 28.40 10.27
C ARG A 207 -2.44 29.29 10.89
N TYR A 208 -2.05 28.95 12.11
CA TYR A 208 -0.99 29.62 12.85
C TYR A 208 0.14 28.65 13.08
N ARG A 209 1.31 28.98 12.55
CA ARG A 209 2.55 28.22 12.70
C ARG A 209 3.40 28.90 13.76
N ILE A 210 3.98 28.10 14.66
CA ILE A 210 4.71 28.60 15.83
C ILE A 210 6.11 27.98 15.80
N LEU A 211 7.12 28.85 15.82
CA LEU A 211 8.51 28.47 16.01
C LEU A 211 8.83 28.56 17.50
N LEU A 212 9.07 27.40 18.13
CA LEU A 212 9.37 27.34 19.55
C LEU A 212 10.86 27.66 19.80
N PRO A 213 11.21 28.16 21.00
CA PRO A 213 12.60 28.25 21.44
C PRO A 213 13.29 26.88 21.34
N ASP A 214 14.57 26.88 20.96
CA ASP A 214 15.35 25.67 20.78
C ASP A 214 15.36 24.81 22.06
N GLY A 215 15.17 23.50 21.89
CA GLY A 215 15.08 22.53 22.98
C GLY A 215 13.69 22.35 23.61
N THR A 216 12.68 23.12 23.20
CA THR A 216 11.30 22.94 23.67
C THR A 216 10.62 21.77 22.94
N GLU A 217 10.06 20.83 23.70
CA GLU A 217 9.27 19.72 23.13
C GLU A 217 7.83 20.17 22.78
N PRO A 218 7.32 19.89 21.56
CA PRO A 218 5.99 20.36 21.15
C PRO A 218 4.80 19.74 21.90
N VAL A 219 4.93 18.49 22.36
CA VAL A 219 3.80 17.73 22.91
C VAL A 219 3.26 18.32 24.22
N PRO A 220 4.10 18.60 25.25
CA PRO A 220 3.63 19.24 26.48
C PRO A 220 2.98 20.61 26.25
N VAL A 221 3.48 21.38 25.27
CA VAL A 221 2.93 22.70 24.93
C VAL A 221 1.51 22.57 24.37
N ILE A 222 1.29 21.60 23.48
CA ILE A 222 -0.04 21.33 22.93
C ILE A 222 -1.02 20.90 24.03
N ASP A 223 -0.60 20.04 24.95
CA ASP A 223 -1.49 19.56 26.01
C ASP A 223 -1.87 20.68 26.99
N ALA A 224 -0.96 21.62 27.26
CA ALA A 224 -1.28 22.84 28.00
C ALA A 224 -2.29 23.74 27.27
N LEU A 225 -2.16 23.88 25.93
CA LEU A 225 -3.12 24.64 25.12
C LEU A 225 -4.51 24.00 25.11
N LYS A 226 -4.59 22.67 25.00
CA LYS A 226 -5.87 21.94 25.05
C LYS A 226 -6.58 22.12 26.39
N ALA A 227 -5.83 22.03 27.50
CA ALA A 227 -6.37 22.23 28.84
C ALA A 227 -6.89 23.65 29.06
N LYS A 228 -6.21 24.65 28.49
CA LYS A 228 -6.58 26.06 28.61
C LYS A 228 -7.78 26.46 27.74
N TYR A 229 -7.90 25.86 26.54
CA TYR A 229 -8.90 26.22 25.54
C TYR A 229 -9.69 25.00 25.01
N PRO A 230 -10.43 24.28 25.87
CA PRO A 230 -11.12 23.05 25.47
C PRO A 230 -12.24 23.28 24.44
N ALA A 231 -12.88 24.45 24.46
CA ALA A 231 -13.97 24.83 23.55
C ALA A 231 -13.49 25.55 22.27
N ALA A 232 -12.18 25.77 22.09
CA ALA A 232 -11.68 26.57 20.97
C ALA A 232 -11.70 25.83 19.62
N GLY A 233 -11.91 24.52 19.60
CA GLY A 233 -11.96 23.73 18.37
C GLY A 233 -10.59 23.59 17.66
N PHE A 234 -9.49 23.87 18.37
CA PHE A 234 -8.15 23.84 17.79
C PHE A 234 -7.75 22.44 17.34
N THR A 235 -7.26 22.37 16.11
CA THR A 235 -6.58 21.18 15.60
C THR A 235 -5.08 21.43 15.61
N TYR A 236 -4.33 20.53 16.23
CA TYR A 236 -2.88 20.69 16.41
C TYR A 236 -2.09 19.75 15.52
N ARG A 237 -0.94 20.20 15.04
CA ARG A 237 0.10 19.38 14.40
C ARG A 237 1.47 19.74 14.94
N THR A 238 2.39 18.79 14.91
CA THR A 238 3.77 18.96 15.37
C THR A 238 4.75 18.68 14.24
N ARG A 239 5.99 19.15 14.37
CA ARG A 239 7.08 18.85 13.43
C ARG A 239 7.30 17.35 13.21
N ASP A 240 7.09 16.50 14.21
CA ASP A 240 7.25 15.04 14.09
C ASP A 240 6.12 14.37 13.31
N LYS A 241 4.98 15.05 13.15
CA LYS A 241 3.80 14.60 12.40
C LYS A 241 3.34 15.69 11.45
N ALA A 242 4.27 16.23 10.68
CA ALA A 242 4.03 17.37 9.79
C ALA A 242 3.14 17.00 8.60
N ALA A 243 3.23 15.75 8.14
CA ALA A 243 2.46 15.23 7.01
C ALA A 243 1.85 13.84 7.34
N PRO A 244 0.85 13.78 8.24
CA PRO A 244 0.30 12.51 8.74
C PRO A 244 -0.40 11.68 7.64
N GLY A 245 -0.82 12.32 6.54
CA GLY A 245 -1.32 11.61 5.37
C GLY A 245 -0.21 10.84 4.65
N ALA A 246 0.90 11.51 4.36
CA ALA A 246 2.07 10.92 3.72
C ALA A 246 2.72 9.84 4.60
N GLU A 247 2.91 10.11 5.89
CA GLU A 247 3.46 9.12 6.85
C GLU A 247 2.61 7.84 6.92
N ARG A 248 1.28 7.97 7.03
CA ARG A 248 0.40 6.80 7.06
C ARG A 248 0.40 6.04 5.74
N PHE A 249 0.43 6.75 4.62
CA PHE A 249 0.50 6.12 3.30
C PHE A 249 1.81 5.35 3.13
N VAL A 250 2.94 5.99 3.41
CA VAL A 250 4.29 5.39 3.34
C VAL A 250 4.41 4.21 4.29
N GLY A 251 3.96 4.35 5.54
CA GLY A 251 4.00 3.27 6.53
C GLY A 251 3.15 2.07 6.13
N ARG A 252 1.92 2.30 5.64
CA ARG A 252 1.02 1.21 5.16
C ARG A 252 1.57 0.54 3.91
N MET A 253 2.10 1.31 2.97
CA MET A 253 2.77 0.75 1.79
C MET A 253 4.00 -0.05 2.19
N GLY A 254 4.83 0.47 3.10
CA GLY A 254 6.00 -0.21 3.63
C GLY A 254 5.63 -1.56 4.27
N GLU A 255 4.59 -1.59 5.11
CA GLU A 255 4.09 -2.82 5.73
C GLU A 255 3.63 -3.85 4.68
N PHE A 256 2.81 -3.43 3.71
CA PHE A 256 2.38 -4.29 2.61
C PHE A 256 3.58 -4.86 1.82
N LEU A 257 4.53 -3.99 1.47
CA LEU A 257 5.73 -4.39 0.72
C LEU A 257 6.62 -5.35 1.53
N VAL A 258 6.75 -5.15 2.85
CA VAL A 258 7.46 -6.08 3.73
C VAL A 258 6.79 -7.46 3.73
N LEU A 259 5.46 -7.53 3.81
CA LEU A 259 4.72 -8.79 3.72
C LEU A 259 4.95 -9.48 2.37
N VAL A 260 4.94 -8.72 1.26
CA VAL A 260 5.29 -9.24 -0.07
C VAL A 260 6.73 -9.76 -0.12
N GLY A 261 7.68 -9.04 0.48
CA GLY A 261 9.08 -9.45 0.61
C GLY A 261 9.24 -10.72 1.43
N LEU A 262 8.51 -10.87 2.54
CA LEU A 262 8.47 -12.10 3.33
C LEU A 262 7.86 -13.26 2.53
N ALA A 263 6.80 -13.02 1.75
CA ALA A 263 6.24 -14.01 0.84
C ALA A 263 7.29 -14.48 -0.17
N ALA A 264 7.97 -13.54 -0.83
CA ALA A 264 9.03 -13.82 -1.78
C ALA A 264 10.18 -14.59 -1.13
N LEU A 265 10.49 -14.33 0.14
CA LEU A 265 11.50 -15.05 0.88
C LEU A 265 11.06 -16.48 1.25
N VAL A 266 9.80 -16.70 1.62
CA VAL A 266 9.23 -18.05 1.83
C VAL A 266 9.28 -18.85 0.53
N ILE A 267 8.89 -18.24 -0.59
CA ILE A 267 9.05 -18.80 -1.94
C ILE A 267 10.51 -19.19 -2.15
N ALA A 268 11.43 -18.23 -2.02
CA ALA A 268 12.87 -18.45 -2.15
C ALA A 268 13.39 -19.58 -1.26
N GLY A 269 12.83 -19.75 -0.06
CA GLY A 269 13.11 -20.86 0.86
C GLY A 269 12.91 -22.24 0.22
N ILE A 270 11.80 -22.45 -0.50
CA ILE A 270 11.54 -23.71 -1.21
C ILE A 270 12.62 -23.96 -2.28
N GLY A 271 13.02 -22.90 -3.00
CA GLY A 271 14.12 -22.94 -3.97
C GLY A 271 15.47 -23.26 -3.32
N ILE A 272 15.78 -22.66 -2.17
CA ILE A 272 16.97 -22.93 -1.37
C ILE A 272 17.01 -24.39 -0.94
N GLY A 273 15.91 -24.93 -0.39
CA GLY A 273 15.81 -26.34 0.00
C GLY A 273 16.05 -27.29 -1.18
N GLY A 274 15.46 -27.01 -2.34
CA GLY A 274 15.69 -27.77 -3.57
C GLY A 274 17.14 -27.70 -4.08
N GLY A 275 17.74 -26.50 -4.04
CA GLY A 275 19.14 -26.27 -4.41
C GLY A 275 20.13 -27.00 -3.52
N VAL A 276 19.96 -26.91 -2.20
CA VAL A 276 20.80 -27.61 -1.22
C VAL A 276 20.65 -29.12 -1.35
N SER A 277 19.42 -29.62 -1.53
CA SER A 277 19.16 -31.04 -1.79
C SER A 277 19.92 -31.53 -3.02
N SER A 278 19.83 -30.81 -4.14
CA SER A 278 20.53 -31.13 -5.39
C SER A 278 22.06 -31.09 -5.23
N TYR A 279 22.57 -30.11 -4.49
CA TYR A 279 24.00 -29.98 -4.20
C TYR A 279 24.54 -31.14 -3.37
N LEU A 280 23.84 -31.52 -2.29
CA LEU A 280 24.24 -32.63 -1.43
C LEU A 280 24.17 -33.98 -2.16
N GLU A 281 23.16 -34.17 -3.00
CA GLU A 281 23.04 -35.38 -3.83
C GLU A 281 24.20 -35.49 -4.85
N ALA A 282 24.60 -34.37 -5.46
CA ALA A 282 25.77 -34.33 -6.34
C ALA A 282 27.10 -34.60 -5.62
N ARG A 283 27.15 -34.39 -4.29
CA ARG A 283 28.33 -34.63 -3.43
C ARG A 283 28.25 -35.96 -2.67
N ARG A 284 27.26 -36.80 -2.95
CA ARG A 284 27.04 -38.08 -2.24
C ARG A 284 28.28 -38.98 -2.20
N GLY A 285 29.01 -39.08 -3.30
CA GLY A 285 30.27 -39.84 -3.37
C GLY A 285 31.33 -39.30 -2.41
N SER A 286 31.55 -37.99 -2.41
CA SER A 286 32.50 -37.33 -1.50
C SER A 286 32.12 -37.49 -0.02
N ILE A 287 30.81 -37.41 0.29
CA ILE A 287 30.30 -37.65 1.66
C ILE A 287 30.59 -39.10 2.10
N ALA A 288 30.36 -40.06 1.21
CA ALA A 288 30.66 -41.46 1.48
C ALA A 288 32.16 -41.68 1.71
N THR A 289 33.04 -41.07 0.90
CA THR A 289 34.49 -41.16 1.09
C THR A 289 34.92 -40.63 2.46
N LEU A 290 34.42 -39.46 2.87
CA LEU A 290 34.73 -38.90 4.19
C LEU A 290 34.27 -39.82 5.33
N LYS A 291 33.11 -40.44 5.21
CA LYS A 291 32.59 -41.39 6.23
C LYS A 291 33.41 -42.67 6.31
N VAL A 292 33.84 -43.22 5.17
CA VAL A 292 34.76 -44.38 5.13
C VAL A 292 36.10 -44.04 5.79
N LEU A 293 36.58 -42.81 5.61
CA LEU A 293 37.79 -42.28 6.25
C LEU A 293 37.60 -41.91 7.75
N GLY A 294 36.43 -42.17 8.33
CA GLY A 294 36.17 -41.99 9.76
C GLY A 294 35.47 -40.68 10.16
N ALA A 295 35.00 -39.85 9.22
CA ALA A 295 34.23 -38.66 9.56
C ALA A 295 32.86 -39.01 10.15
N THR A 296 32.49 -38.39 11.27
CA THR A 296 31.19 -38.63 11.90
C THR A 296 30.05 -37.91 11.16
N SER A 297 28.81 -38.34 11.40
CA SER A 297 27.62 -37.65 10.85
C SER A 297 27.48 -36.21 11.35
N GLY A 298 28.07 -35.86 12.50
CA GLY A 298 28.15 -34.47 12.97
C GLY A 298 29.15 -33.65 12.16
N ASP A 299 30.29 -34.24 11.81
CA ASP A 299 31.34 -33.59 11.01
C ASP A 299 30.85 -33.26 9.60
N ILE A 300 30.13 -34.19 8.96
CA ILE A 300 29.49 -33.96 7.67
C ILE A 300 28.51 -32.78 7.77
N ALA A 301 27.62 -32.77 8.78
CA ALA A 301 26.69 -31.67 8.97
C ALA A 301 27.40 -30.32 9.13
N ARG A 302 28.49 -30.25 9.91
CA ARG A 302 29.28 -29.04 10.12
C ARG A 302 29.92 -28.54 8.83
N ILE A 303 30.55 -29.41 8.05
CA ILE A 303 31.22 -29.04 6.78
C ILE A 303 30.20 -28.41 5.82
N TYR A 304 29.06 -29.06 5.61
CA TYR A 304 28.07 -28.57 4.65
C TYR A 304 27.24 -27.39 5.20
N LEU A 305 27.01 -27.30 6.51
CA LEU A 305 26.42 -26.12 7.14
C LEU A 305 27.32 -24.90 6.94
N LEU A 306 28.64 -25.03 7.09
CA LEU A 306 29.58 -23.94 6.83
C LEU A 306 29.59 -23.53 5.36
N GLN A 307 29.47 -24.48 4.41
CA GLN A 307 29.38 -24.16 2.98
C GLN A 307 28.09 -23.40 2.65
N VAL A 308 26.95 -23.90 3.13
CA VAL A 308 25.64 -23.26 2.94
C VAL A 308 25.62 -21.89 3.62
N GLY A 309 26.16 -21.78 4.84
CA GLY A 309 26.26 -20.52 5.58
C GLY A 309 27.16 -19.49 4.88
N ALA A 310 28.33 -19.91 4.37
CA ALA A 310 29.20 -19.01 3.60
C ALA A 310 28.54 -18.54 2.30
N ALA A 311 27.89 -19.45 1.56
CA ALA A 311 27.11 -19.08 0.39
C ALA A 311 25.95 -18.14 0.78
N ALA A 312 25.32 -18.37 1.92
CA ALA A 312 24.22 -17.53 2.38
C ALA A 312 24.66 -16.12 2.76
N LEU A 313 25.82 -15.98 3.40
CA LEU A 313 26.42 -14.68 3.69
C LEU A 313 26.78 -13.93 2.41
N VAL A 314 27.38 -14.61 1.43
CA VAL A 314 27.70 -13.98 0.13
C VAL A 314 26.43 -13.58 -0.62
N GLY A 315 25.43 -14.46 -0.69
CA GLY A 315 24.15 -14.16 -1.35
C GLY A 315 23.41 -13.01 -0.69
N SER A 316 23.39 -12.97 0.65
CA SER A 316 22.78 -11.89 1.42
C SER A 316 23.57 -10.59 1.29
N ALA A 317 24.90 -10.62 1.24
CA ALA A 317 25.73 -9.43 1.03
C ALA A 317 25.53 -8.82 -0.36
N ILE A 318 25.49 -9.66 -1.42
CA ILE A 318 25.21 -9.19 -2.79
C ILE A 318 23.77 -8.67 -2.88
N GLY A 319 22.80 -9.38 -2.27
CA GLY A 319 21.41 -8.95 -2.20
C GLY A 319 21.27 -7.60 -1.50
N LEU A 320 21.90 -7.44 -0.34
CA LEU A 320 21.91 -6.18 0.42
C LEU A 320 22.55 -5.05 -0.38
N ALA A 321 23.72 -5.28 -0.99
CA ALA A 321 24.35 -4.28 -1.85
C ALA A 321 23.45 -3.86 -3.01
N ALA A 322 22.81 -4.82 -3.69
CA ALA A 322 21.86 -4.51 -4.76
C ALA A 322 20.61 -3.78 -4.24
N GLY A 323 20.06 -4.18 -3.09
CA GLY A 323 18.90 -3.55 -2.49
C GLY A 323 19.15 -2.08 -2.17
N VAL A 324 20.32 -1.76 -1.60
CA VAL A 324 20.71 -0.37 -1.31
C VAL A 324 21.00 0.43 -2.59
N VAL A 325 21.63 -0.18 -3.61
CA VAL A 325 21.92 0.46 -4.92
C VAL A 325 20.66 0.72 -5.74
N VAL A 326 19.63 -0.10 -5.57
CA VAL A 326 18.34 0.05 -6.26
C VAL A 326 17.56 1.26 -5.72
N THR A 327 17.70 1.60 -4.44
CA THR A 327 17.04 2.77 -3.83
C THR A 327 17.31 4.09 -4.55
N PRO A 328 18.56 4.53 -4.83
CA PRO A 328 18.79 5.79 -5.54
C PRO A 328 18.26 5.78 -6.98
N LEU A 329 18.29 4.62 -7.67
CA LEU A 329 17.70 4.48 -9.01
C LEU A 329 16.19 4.73 -8.97
N PHE A 330 15.49 4.22 -7.95
CA PHE A 330 14.07 4.54 -7.73
C PHE A 330 13.87 6.02 -7.39
N THR A 331 14.70 6.62 -6.52
CA THR A 331 14.55 8.05 -6.20
C THR A 331 14.80 8.97 -7.40
N GLN A 332 15.66 8.58 -8.35
CA GLN A 332 15.84 9.32 -9.60
C GLN A 332 14.65 9.16 -10.55
N ALA A 333 14.14 7.93 -10.69
CA ALA A 333 12.98 7.66 -11.53
C ALA A 333 11.68 8.31 -10.99
N LEU A 334 11.53 8.35 -9.66
CA LEU A 334 10.38 8.93 -8.97
C LEU A 334 10.62 10.36 -8.46
N GLY A 335 11.79 10.95 -8.69
CA GLY A 335 12.17 12.25 -8.12
C GLY A 335 11.33 13.44 -8.61
N GLN A 336 10.56 13.24 -9.69
CA GLN A 336 9.55 14.22 -10.15
C GLN A 336 8.23 14.11 -9.39
N LEU A 337 7.99 12.98 -8.70
CA LEU A 337 6.74 12.66 -8.01
C LEU A 337 6.88 12.74 -6.47
N LEU A 338 8.10 12.62 -5.94
CA LEU A 338 8.37 12.62 -4.50
C LEU A 338 9.39 13.72 -4.14
N PRO A 339 9.08 14.63 -3.19
CA PRO A 339 10.01 15.65 -2.71
C PRO A 339 10.98 15.06 -1.68
N VAL A 340 11.72 14.04 -2.12
CA VAL A 340 12.75 13.37 -1.32
C VAL A 340 14.08 13.68 -1.99
N ALA A 341 15.08 14.14 -1.23
CA ALA A 341 16.42 14.31 -1.78
C ALA A 341 16.91 12.95 -2.32
N ALA A 342 17.39 12.93 -3.57
CA ALA A 342 18.06 11.77 -4.12
C ALA A 342 19.35 11.53 -3.33
N GLY A 343 19.26 10.66 -2.31
CA GLY A 343 20.33 10.41 -1.35
C GLY A 343 20.44 8.92 -1.05
N PHE A 344 21.67 8.48 -0.80
CA PHE A 344 21.94 7.13 -0.36
C PHE A 344 21.61 7.03 1.13
N VAL A 345 20.37 6.68 1.47
CA VAL A 345 19.99 6.49 2.87
C VAL A 345 20.36 5.07 3.30
N PHE A 346 21.07 4.97 4.41
CA PHE A 346 21.46 3.71 5.00
C PHE A 346 20.67 3.52 6.30
N ASP A 347 19.70 2.60 6.30
CA ASP A 347 18.99 2.17 7.51
C ASP A 347 19.59 0.85 8.01
N PRO A 348 20.44 0.87 9.05
CA PRO A 348 21.09 -0.33 9.56
C PRO A 348 20.10 -1.38 10.05
N TRP A 349 18.94 -0.96 10.57
CA TRP A 349 17.97 -1.87 11.17
C TRP A 349 17.11 -2.57 10.13
N ALA A 350 16.73 -1.88 9.06
CA ALA A 350 16.12 -2.52 7.89
C ALA A 350 17.04 -3.58 7.28
N LEU A 351 18.32 -3.23 7.11
CA LEU A 351 19.33 -4.12 6.53
C LEU A 351 19.62 -5.34 7.40
N LEU A 352 19.75 -5.15 8.72
CA LEU A 352 19.96 -6.25 9.65
C LEU A 352 18.76 -7.21 9.65
N ARG A 353 17.53 -6.68 9.60
CA ARG A 353 16.31 -7.50 9.50
C ARG A 353 16.28 -8.31 8.20
N ALA A 354 16.59 -7.69 7.06
CA ALA A 354 16.64 -8.38 5.77
C ALA A 354 17.64 -9.56 5.77
N VAL A 355 18.84 -9.35 6.32
CA VAL A 355 19.86 -10.40 6.46
C VAL A 355 19.40 -11.47 7.46
N ALA A 356 18.84 -11.08 8.61
CA ALA A 356 18.34 -12.01 9.61
C ALA A 356 17.27 -12.94 9.03
N TYR A 357 16.28 -12.39 8.31
CA TYR A 357 15.28 -13.20 7.62
C TYR A 357 15.90 -14.12 6.58
N GLY A 358 16.80 -13.62 5.74
CA GLY A 358 17.49 -14.43 4.73
C GLY A 358 18.25 -15.62 5.33
N LEU A 359 19.02 -15.38 6.39
CA LEU A 359 19.77 -16.43 7.09
C LEU A 359 18.85 -17.42 7.81
N LEU A 360 17.77 -16.96 8.45
CA LEU A 360 16.79 -17.84 9.10
C LEU A 360 16.08 -18.72 8.08
N VAL A 361 15.67 -18.16 6.93
CA VAL A 361 15.06 -18.94 5.85
C VAL A 361 16.02 -19.99 5.30
N VAL A 362 17.31 -19.66 5.12
CA VAL A 362 18.31 -20.67 4.74
C VAL A 362 18.40 -21.76 5.79
N LEU A 363 18.47 -21.40 7.07
CA LEU A 363 18.57 -22.38 8.16
C LEU A 363 17.36 -23.31 8.19
N VAL A 364 16.14 -22.77 8.06
CA VAL A 364 14.89 -23.53 8.03
C VAL A 364 14.83 -24.47 6.83
N PHE A 365 15.08 -23.98 5.63
CA PHE A 365 14.87 -24.77 4.40
C PHE A 365 16.07 -25.65 4.02
N ALA A 366 17.28 -25.34 4.49
CA ALA A 366 18.45 -26.19 4.33
C ALA A 366 18.57 -27.27 5.42
N ALA A 367 17.90 -27.11 6.57
CA ALA A 367 17.95 -28.08 7.65
C ALA A 367 17.49 -29.50 7.24
N PRO A 368 16.33 -29.69 6.57
CA PRO A 368 15.91 -31.03 6.12
C PRO A 368 16.93 -31.74 5.21
N PRO A 369 17.45 -31.14 4.12
CA PRO A 369 18.44 -31.81 3.29
C PRO A 369 19.80 -32.01 3.98
N LEU A 370 20.24 -31.09 4.84
CA LEU A 370 21.48 -31.25 5.62
C LEU A 370 21.37 -32.43 6.60
N LEU A 371 20.24 -32.58 7.28
CA LEU A 371 19.98 -33.70 8.18
C LEU A 371 19.86 -35.02 7.39
N ALA A 372 19.24 -35.01 6.21
CA ALA A 372 19.21 -36.18 5.33
C ALA A 372 20.62 -36.64 4.94
N ALA A 373 21.53 -35.71 4.65
CA ALA A 373 22.92 -36.02 4.32
C ALA A 373 23.70 -36.70 5.46
N ARG A 374 23.32 -36.45 6.73
CA ARG A 374 23.90 -37.14 7.90
C ARG A 374 23.69 -38.65 7.85
N ARG A 375 22.66 -39.14 7.16
CA ARG A 375 22.34 -40.56 7.05
C ARG A 375 22.81 -41.22 5.75
N PHE A 376 23.58 -40.52 4.91
CA PHE A 376 24.18 -41.18 3.75
C PHE A 376 25.05 -42.37 4.19
N PRO A 377 24.77 -43.60 3.73
CA PRO A 377 25.54 -44.76 4.15
C PRO A 377 26.94 -44.70 3.55
N ALA A 378 27.96 -45.14 4.30
CA ALA A 378 29.32 -45.28 3.77
C ALA A 378 29.37 -46.24 2.56
N MET A 379 28.49 -47.25 2.55
CA MET A 379 28.27 -48.18 1.43
C MET A 379 27.75 -47.53 0.13
N ALA A 380 27.35 -46.25 0.15
CA ALA A 380 26.99 -45.51 -1.06
C ALA A 380 28.16 -45.38 -2.05
N LEU A 381 29.41 -45.65 -1.64
CA LEU A 381 30.55 -45.79 -2.54
C LEU A 381 30.52 -47.07 -3.39
N MET A 382 29.94 -48.16 -2.87
CA MET A 382 29.97 -49.50 -3.51
C MET A 382 28.65 -49.89 -4.18
N ARG A 383 27.51 -49.35 -3.71
CA ARG A 383 26.18 -49.49 -4.34
C ARG A 383 25.46 -48.15 -4.32
N ALA A 384 25.94 -47.22 -5.14
CA ALA A 384 25.55 -45.81 -5.10
C ALA A 384 24.05 -45.52 -5.27
N ARG A 385 23.25 -46.45 -5.82
CA ARG A 385 21.88 -46.16 -6.27
C ARG A 385 20.75 -47.10 -5.81
N VAL A 386 21.03 -48.11 -4.97
CA VAL A 386 20.01 -49.13 -4.58
C VAL A 386 19.35 -48.86 -3.22
N SER A 387 19.92 -47.99 -2.38
CA SER A 387 19.33 -47.62 -1.08
C SER A 387 18.65 -46.26 -1.13
N PRO A 388 17.30 -46.17 -1.06
CA PRO A 388 16.61 -44.89 -0.92
C PRO A 388 16.99 -44.20 0.39
N LEU A 389 17.02 -42.87 0.35
CA LEU A 389 17.22 -42.04 1.55
C LEU A 389 16.11 -42.33 2.58
N PRO A 390 16.43 -42.63 3.85
CA PRO A 390 15.42 -42.70 4.89
C PRO A 390 14.78 -41.32 5.10
N SER A 391 13.44 -41.27 5.09
CA SER A 391 12.66 -40.06 5.39
C SER A 391 12.94 -39.60 6.83
N ILE A 392 13.55 -38.43 7.01
CA ILE A 392 13.79 -37.84 8.34
C ILE A 392 12.74 -36.77 8.61
N ARG A 393 11.57 -37.20 9.10
CA ARG A 393 10.49 -36.27 9.49
C ARG A 393 10.61 -35.73 10.91
N ARG A 394 11.13 -36.52 11.85
CA ARG A 394 11.12 -36.17 13.29
C ARG A 394 12.31 -35.29 13.73
N GLU A 395 13.54 -35.60 13.30
CA GLU A 395 14.73 -34.83 13.72
C GLU A 395 14.81 -33.45 13.06
N ALA A 396 14.20 -33.29 11.88
CA ALA A 396 14.12 -32.01 11.19
C ALA A 396 12.99 -31.11 11.72
N LEU A 397 12.03 -31.67 12.46
CA LEU A 397 10.86 -30.92 12.94
C LEU A 397 11.25 -29.83 13.94
N LEU A 398 12.10 -30.16 14.92
CA LEU A 398 12.52 -29.22 15.95
C LEU A 398 13.29 -28.00 15.39
N PRO A 399 14.36 -28.15 14.58
CA PRO A 399 15.08 -27.00 14.04
C PRO A 399 14.24 -26.19 13.05
N VAL A 400 13.38 -26.83 12.25
CA VAL A 400 12.45 -26.14 11.35
C VAL A 400 11.41 -25.36 12.13
N ALA A 401 10.79 -25.96 13.15
CA ALA A 401 9.79 -25.29 13.99
C ALA A 401 10.40 -24.11 14.76
N LEU A 402 11.60 -24.28 15.32
CA LEU A 402 12.30 -23.20 16.02
C LEU A 402 12.68 -22.06 15.08
N GLY A 403 13.18 -22.37 13.87
CA GLY A 403 13.50 -21.35 12.87
C GLY A 403 12.25 -20.65 12.33
N MET A 404 11.15 -21.37 12.09
CA MET A 404 9.87 -20.77 11.70
C MET A 404 9.29 -19.90 12.82
N ALA A 405 9.38 -20.33 14.08
CA ALA A 405 8.99 -19.54 15.24
C ALA A 405 9.84 -18.27 15.37
N ALA A 406 11.15 -18.34 15.09
CA ALA A 406 12.01 -17.16 15.06
C ALA A 406 11.63 -16.18 13.94
N ILE A 407 11.35 -16.67 12.73
CA ILE A 407 10.85 -15.83 11.62
C ILE A 407 9.53 -15.15 12.02
N ALA A 408 8.58 -15.92 12.56
CA ALA A 408 7.29 -15.39 13.01
C ALA A 408 7.44 -14.39 14.16
N ALA A 409 8.31 -14.66 15.13
CA ALA A 409 8.58 -13.76 16.25
C ALA A 409 9.16 -12.42 15.77
N ILE A 410 10.17 -12.44 14.89
CA ILE A 410 10.74 -11.20 14.35
C ILE A 410 9.69 -10.44 13.53
N ALA A 411 8.87 -11.13 12.72
CA ALA A 411 7.80 -10.51 11.96
C ALA A 411 6.76 -9.84 12.88
N MET A 412 6.31 -10.53 13.92
CA MET A 412 5.31 -10.02 14.87
C MET A 412 5.84 -8.87 15.74
N LEU A 413 7.11 -8.96 16.20
CA LEU A 413 7.73 -7.93 17.03
C LEU A 413 8.03 -6.63 16.26
N THR A 414 8.14 -6.71 14.93
CA THR A 414 8.47 -5.56 14.07
C THR A 414 7.28 -5.05 13.26
N ALA A 415 6.14 -5.73 13.34
CA ALA A 415 4.92 -5.34 12.63
C ALA A 415 4.26 -4.12 13.27
N ALA A 416 3.87 -3.16 12.43
CA ALA A 416 3.02 -2.05 12.86
C ALA A 416 1.61 -2.54 13.21
N GLN A 417 1.10 -3.54 12.47
CA GLN A 417 -0.18 -4.19 12.73
C GLN A 417 0.03 -5.71 12.91
N PRO A 418 0.26 -6.17 14.16
CA PRO A 418 0.53 -7.57 14.45
C PRO A 418 -0.58 -8.51 13.97
N LEU A 419 -1.84 -8.05 13.97
CA LEU A 419 -2.97 -8.86 13.52
C LEU A 419 -2.96 -9.11 12.01
N VAL A 420 -2.63 -8.09 11.20
CA VAL A 420 -2.47 -8.25 9.75
C VAL A 420 -1.29 -9.17 9.43
N THR A 421 -0.17 -9.00 10.15
CA THR A 421 0.99 -9.88 9.99
C THR A 421 0.68 -11.32 10.40
N ALA A 422 -0.05 -11.53 11.50
CA ALA A 422 -0.43 -12.86 11.97
C ALA A 422 -1.38 -13.57 10.99
N THR A 423 -2.39 -12.87 10.47
CA THR A 423 -3.32 -13.41 9.47
C THR A 423 -2.60 -13.75 8.17
N PHE A 424 -1.65 -12.93 7.73
CA PHE A 424 -0.81 -13.21 6.56
C PHE A 424 0.06 -14.46 6.76
N LEU A 425 0.78 -14.56 7.89
CA LEU A 425 1.60 -15.74 8.20
C LEU A 425 0.76 -17.01 8.32
N GLY A 426 -0.40 -16.92 8.98
CA GLY A 426 -1.37 -18.00 9.08
C GLY A 426 -1.87 -18.45 7.70
N GLY A 427 -2.21 -17.49 6.83
CA GLY A 427 -2.62 -17.72 5.45
C GLY A 427 -1.52 -18.39 4.61
N ALA A 428 -0.27 -17.96 4.75
CA ALA A 428 0.87 -18.56 4.06
C ALA A 428 1.09 -20.03 4.48
N VAL A 429 1.01 -20.32 5.78
CA VAL A 429 1.09 -21.70 6.31
C VAL A 429 -0.07 -22.54 5.83
N ALA A 430 -1.30 -22.01 5.87
CA ALA A 430 -2.49 -22.69 5.37
C ALA A 430 -2.38 -23.02 3.88
N LEU A 431 -1.90 -22.07 3.06
CA LEU A 431 -1.70 -22.25 1.62
C LEU A 431 -0.63 -23.32 1.33
N LEU A 432 0.51 -23.28 2.01
CA LEU A 432 1.55 -24.31 1.87
C LEU A 432 1.03 -25.69 2.30
N GLY A 433 0.27 -25.76 3.39
CA GLY A 433 -0.40 -26.97 3.85
C GLY A 433 -1.38 -27.52 2.82
N LEU A 434 -2.21 -26.65 2.23
CA LEU A 434 -3.17 -27.00 1.19
C LEU A 434 -2.48 -27.51 -0.07
N LEU A 435 -1.42 -26.84 -0.53
CA LEU A 435 -0.62 -27.27 -1.68
C LEU A 435 0.09 -28.60 -1.42
N ALA A 436 0.57 -28.84 -0.18
CA ALA A 436 1.15 -30.11 0.20
C ALA A 436 0.11 -31.25 0.23
N LEU A 437 -1.09 -30.99 0.76
CA LEU A 437 -2.23 -31.91 0.73
C LEU A 437 -2.64 -32.23 -0.70
N LEU A 438 -2.70 -31.23 -1.57
CA LEU A 438 -2.98 -31.40 -2.98
C LEU A 438 -1.90 -32.22 -3.69
N GLY A 439 -0.62 -31.98 -3.41
CA GLY A 439 0.47 -32.79 -3.94
C GLY A 439 0.33 -34.27 -3.54
N TRP A 440 -0.13 -34.53 -2.32
CA TRP A 440 -0.47 -35.87 -1.85
C TRP A 440 -1.73 -36.44 -2.54
N ALA A 441 -2.76 -35.63 -2.73
CA ALA A 441 -3.99 -36.01 -3.43
C ALA A 441 -3.70 -36.36 -4.90
N ILE A 442 -2.94 -35.54 -5.64
CA ILE A 442 -2.52 -35.81 -7.02
C ILE A 442 -1.76 -37.13 -7.08
N ARG A 443 -0.85 -37.38 -6.14
CA ARG A 443 -0.07 -38.64 -6.09
C ARG A 443 -0.98 -39.86 -5.88
N THR A 444 -1.94 -39.76 -4.96
CA THR A 444 -2.85 -40.88 -4.62
C THR A 444 -3.90 -41.12 -5.71
N MET A 445 -4.43 -40.06 -6.32
CA MET A 445 -5.33 -40.15 -7.47
C MET A 445 -4.62 -40.71 -8.70
N ALA A 446 -3.39 -40.26 -9.00
CA ALA A 446 -2.60 -40.81 -10.10
C ALA A 446 -2.28 -42.30 -9.91
N ALA A 447 -2.11 -42.76 -8.66
CA ALA A 447 -1.94 -44.19 -8.35
C ALA A 447 -3.21 -45.02 -8.54
N ARG A 448 -4.40 -44.40 -8.38
CA ARG A 448 -5.71 -45.05 -8.53
C ARG A 448 -6.31 -44.91 -9.93
N ALA A 449 -5.78 -44.02 -10.76
CA ALA A 449 -6.30 -43.76 -12.09
C ALA A 449 -6.11 -44.96 -13.04
N PRO A 450 -7.08 -45.22 -13.94
CA PRO A 450 -6.99 -46.31 -14.91
C PRO A 450 -5.81 -46.09 -15.87
N ARG A 451 -5.13 -47.18 -16.22
CA ARG A 451 -3.91 -47.13 -17.05
C ARG A 451 -4.25 -46.75 -18.50
N PRO A 452 -3.71 -45.63 -19.04
CA PRO A 452 -3.94 -45.24 -20.42
C PRO A 452 -3.43 -46.28 -21.42
N GLN A 453 -4.16 -46.47 -22.53
CA GLN A 453 -3.76 -47.37 -23.60
C GLN A 453 -2.46 -46.90 -24.30
N ARG A 454 -2.29 -45.59 -24.49
CA ARG A 454 -1.07 -45.02 -25.09
C ARG A 454 0.14 -45.16 -24.14
N PRO A 455 1.24 -45.82 -24.57
CA PRO A 455 2.38 -46.13 -23.69
C PRO A 455 3.09 -44.89 -23.13
N LEU A 456 3.17 -43.80 -23.89
CA LEU A 456 3.78 -42.54 -23.41
C LEU A 456 2.97 -41.89 -22.28
N LEU A 457 1.63 -41.85 -22.41
CA LEU A 457 0.75 -41.32 -21.36
C LEU A 457 0.73 -42.22 -20.12
N ARG A 458 0.82 -43.53 -20.34
CA ARG A 458 0.94 -44.51 -19.25
C ARG A 458 2.21 -44.32 -18.44
N LEU A 459 3.34 -44.10 -19.10
CA LEU A 459 4.63 -43.82 -18.46
C LEU A 459 4.62 -42.45 -17.77
N ALA A 460 4.03 -41.42 -18.39
CA ALA A 460 3.90 -40.10 -17.78
C ALA A 460 3.08 -40.15 -16.47
N LEU A 461 1.93 -40.84 -16.48
CA LEU A 461 1.08 -41.02 -15.29
C LEU A 461 1.80 -41.82 -14.19
N ALA A 462 2.51 -42.89 -14.57
CA ALA A 462 3.27 -43.71 -13.62
C ALA A 462 4.41 -42.92 -12.94
N ASN A 463 5.04 -42.00 -13.67
CA ASN A 463 6.09 -41.14 -13.13
C ASN A 463 5.59 -40.17 -12.05
N LEU A 464 4.28 -39.85 -12.02
CA LEU A 464 3.70 -38.96 -11.01
C LEU A 464 3.57 -39.60 -9.62
N HIS A 465 3.39 -40.93 -9.54
CA HIS A 465 3.09 -41.59 -8.26
C HIS A 465 4.21 -42.47 -7.71
N ARG A 466 5.25 -42.77 -8.51
CA ARG A 466 6.35 -43.68 -8.14
C ARG A 466 7.01 -43.32 -6.79
N PRO A 467 7.63 -44.27 -6.07
CA PRO A 467 8.23 -44.04 -4.75
C PRO A 467 9.22 -42.86 -4.67
N SER A 468 9.95 -42.59 -5.76
CA SER A 468 10.91 -41.48 -5.91
C SER A 468 10.35 -40.23 -6.64
N ALA A 469 9.02 -40.16 -6.86
CA ALA A 469 8.40 -39.04 -7.56
C ALA A 469 8.52 -37.76 -6.73
N GLN A 470 9.05 -36.69 -7.34
CA GLN A 470 9.11 -35.36 -6.73
C GLN A 470 7.79 -34.57 -6.87
N THR A 471 6.69 -35.23 -7.23
CA THR A 471 5.38 -34.62 -7.47
C THR A 471 4.93 -33.71 -6.33
N GLY A 472 5.07 -34.13 -5.07
CA GLY A 472 4.70 -33.30 -3.93
C GLY A 472 5.50 -32.00 -3.86
N ALA A 473 6.83 -32.08 -3.96
CA ALA A 473 7.70 -30.90 -3.92
C ALA A 473 7.49 -29.98 -5.14
N LEU A 474 7.30 -30.56 -6.33
CA LEU A 474 6.99 -29.83 -7.55
C LEU A 474 5.62 -29.14 -7.45
N VAL A 475 4.59 -29.82 -6.94
CA VAL A 475 3.26 -29.23 -6.78
C VAL A 475 3.27 -28.08 -5.77
N THR A 476 3.97 -28.21 -4.64
CA THR A 476 4.09 -27.11 -3.68
C THR A 476 4.89 -25.94 -4.25
N ALA A 477 6.03 -26.19 -4.90
CA ALA A 477 6.89 -25.15 -5.45
C ALA A 477 6.26 -24.43 -6.67
N LEU A 478 5.82 -25.19 -7.67
CA LEU A 478 5.22 -24.64 -8.89
C LEU A 478 3.80 -24.13 -8.63
N GLY A 479 3.01 -24.83 -7.82
CA GLY A 479 1.65 -24.42 -7.48
C GLY A 479 1.62 -23.09 -6.74
N PHE A 480 2.54 -22.87 -5.79
CA PHE A 480 2.64 -21.57 -5.12
C PHE A 480 2.99 -20.45 -6.11
N GLY A 481 4.02 -20.63 -6.94
CA GLY A 481 4.46 -19.62 -7.91
C GLY A 481 3.38 -19.28 -8.96
N LEU A 482 2.73 -20.29 -9.52
CA LEU A 482 1.65 -20.09 -10.49
C LEU A 482 0.39 -19.49 -9.84
N SER A 483 0.04 -19.89 -8.60
CA SER A 483 -1.08 -19.28 -7.86
C SER A 483 -0.81 -17.81 -7.56
N ALA A 484 0.45 -17.45 -7.24
CA ALA A 484 0.85 -16.06 -7.04
C ALA A 484 0.72 -15.23 -8.33
N PHE A 485 1.04 -15.79 -9.49
CA PHE A 485 0.80 -15.13 -10.79
C PHE A 485 -0.67 -14.86 -11.06
N VAL A 486 -1.53 -15.87 -10.83
CA VAL A 486 -2.98 -15.72 -10.98
C VAL A 486 -3.53 -14.71 -10.00
N LEU A 487 -3.14 -14.79 -8.72
CA LEU A 487 -3.52 -13.85 -7.68
C LEU A 487 -3.21 -12.43 -8.11
N LEU A 488 -1.97 -12.18 -8.54
CA LEU A 488 -1.53 -10.85 -8.95
C LEU A 488 -2.33 -10.33 -10.14
N ALA A 489 -2.45 -11.13 -11.21
CA ALA A 489 -3.18 -10.73 -12.40
C ALA A 489 -4.67 -10.48 -12.12
N ALA A 490 -5.27 -11.24 -11.22
CA ALA A 490 -6.67 -11.11 -10.86
C ALA A 490 -6.92 -9.89 -9.96
N VAL A 491 -6.04 -9.62 -8.99
CA VAL A 491 -6.12 -8.40 -8.15
C VAL A 491 -5.93 -7.16 -9.02
N GLU A 492 -4.89 -7.12 -9.86
CA GLU A 492 -4.58 -5.99 -10.75
C GLU A 492 -5.76 -5.68 -11.68
N SER A 493 -6.21 -6.67 -12.45
CA SER A 493 -7.31 -6.46 -13.39
C SER A 493 -8.63 -6.10 -12.72
N SER A 494 -8.89 -6.61 -11.52
CA SER A 494 -10.09 -6.26 -10.75
C SER A 494 -10.00 -4.85 -10.18
N LEU A 495 -8.83 -4.40 -9.71
CA LEU A 495 -8.63 -3.02 -9.28
C LEU A 495 -8.87 -2.06 -10.45
N ASP A 496 -8.23 -2.30 -11.60
CA ASP A 496 -8.40 -1.47 -12.79
C ASP A 496 -9.87 -1.41 -13.25
N ALA A 497 -10.58 -2.55 -13.22
CA ALA A 497 -12.00 -2.62 -13.56
C ALA A 497 -12.89 -1.86 -12.57
N ASN A 498 -12.63 -1.95 -11.25
CA ASN A 498 -13.38 -1.20 -10.25
C ASN A 498 -13.16 0.31 -10.38
N ILE A 499 -11.92 0.73 -10.64
CA ILE A 499 -11.57 2.13 -10.88
C ILE A 499 -12.32 2.63 -12.13
N ALA A 500 -12.34 1.84 -13.20
CA ALA A 500 -13.06 2.18 -14.42
C ALA A 500 -14.59 2.21 -14.25
N ALA A 501 -15.16 1.33 -13.42
CA ALA A 501 -16.61 1.18 -13.27
C ALA A 501 -17.24 2.18 -12.28
N ARG A 502 -16.57 2.49 -11.15
CA ARG A 502 -17.14 3.32 -10.08
C ARG A 502 -16.96 4.81 -10.29
N VAL A 503 -15.91 5.23 -10.98
CA VAL A 503 -15.58 6.66 -11.17
C VAL A 503 -16.51 7.40 -12.17
N PRO A 504 -17.00 6.83 -13.29
CA PRO A 504 -17.73 7.62 -14.30
C PRO A 504 -19.24 7.83 -14.08
N ASN A 505 -19.95 7.01 -13.30
CA ASN A 505 -21.42 6.89 -13.46
C ASN A 505 -22.32 7.53 -12.40
N ARG A 506 -21.77 8.11 -11.32
CA ARG A 506 -22.59 8.67 -10.21
C ARG A 506 -22.18 10.06 -9.71
N ALA A 507 -21.08 10.62 -10.20
CA ALA A 507 -20.58 11.88 -9.69
C ALA A 507 -21.30 13.08 -10.36
N PRO A 508 -21.64 14.14 -9.60
CA PRO A 508 -22.16 15.37 -10.19
C PRO A 508 -21.13 16.02 -11.10
N ASP A 509 -21.56 16.84 -12.06
CA ASP A 509 -20.64 17.54 -12.96
C ASP A 509 -19.89 18.68 -12.25
N TYR A 510 -20.61 19.40 -11.38
CA TYR A 510 -20.07 20.50 -10.60
C TYR A 510 -20.45 20.42 -9.12
N PHE A 511 -19.47 20.74 -8.28
CA PHE A 511 -19.68 21.14 -6.90
C PHE A 511 -19.51 22.65 -6.77
N VAL A 512 -20.46 23.33 -6.15
CA VAL A 512 -20.36 24.75 -5.84
C VAL A 512 -20.36 24.93 -4.33
N LEU A 513 -19.32 25.58 -3.80
CA LEU A 513 -19.18 25.92 -2.39
C LEU A 513 -19.45 27.41 -2.19
N ASP A 514 -19.87 27.78 -0.98
CA ASP A 514 -20.12 29.17 -0.58
C ASP A 514 -21.14 29.90 -1.46
N VAL A 515 -22.27 29.25 -1.77
CA VAL A 515 -23.42 29.91 -2.39
C VAL A 515 -24.16 30.74 -1.34
N PRO A 516 -24.31 32.07 -1.51
CA PRO A 516 -25.00 32.90 -0.54
C PRO A 516 -26.45 32.45 -0.32
N LYS A 517 -26.86 32.29 0.95
CA LYS A 517 -28.19 31.79 1.34
C LYS A 517 -29.34 32.64 0.79
N ASP A 518 -29.15 33.96 0.78
CA ASP A 518 -30.08 34.97 0.26
C ASP A 518 -30.23 34.94 -1.26
N ARG A 519 -29.23 34.41 -1.99
CA ARG A 519 -29.24 34.29 -3.45
C ARG A 519 -29.48 32.86 -3.97
N ALA A 520 -29.96 31.96 -3.12
CA ALA A 520 -30.24 30.57 -3.49
C ALA A 520 -31.21 30.44 -4.68
N ASP A 521 -32.27 31.25 -4.71
CA ASP A 521 -33.26 31.22 -5.80
C ASP A 521 -32.67 31.75 -7.12
N ALA A 522 -31.89 32.83 -7.05
CA ALA A 522 -31.15 33.34 -8.20
C ALA A 522 -30.18 32.28 -8.75
N PHE A 523 -29.48 31.55 -7.87
CA PHE A 523 -28.57 30.48 -8.28
C PHE A 523 -29.31 29.37 -9.04
N ARG A 524 -30.45 28.90 -8.54
CA ARG A 524 -31.27 27.89 -9.24
C ARG A 524 -31.71 28.40 -10.62
N GLN A 525 -32.15 29.65 -10.72
CA GLN A 525 -32.56 30.25 -11.99
C GLN A 525 -31.40 30.35 -12.99
N THR A 526 -30.19 30.72 -12.55
CA THR A 526 -29.01 30.81 -13.43
C THR A 526 -28.63 29.46 -14.01
N VAL A 527 -28.68 28.40 -13.20
CA VAL A 527 -28.37 27.05 -13.66
C VAL A 527 -29.45 26.53 -14.62
N GLN A 528 -30.73 26.73 -14.28
CA GLN A 528 -31.87 26.35 -15.14
C GLN A 528 -31.92 27.13 -16.45
N ALA A 529 -31.50 28.40 -16.46
CA ALA A 529 -31.42 29.22 -17.67
C ALA A 529 -30.30 28.75 -18.61
N ALA A 530 -29.21 28.24 -18.06
CA ALA A 530 -28.13 27.64 -18.85
C ALA A 530 -28.52 26.25 -19.38
N ASP A 531 -29.18 25.43 -18.56
CA ASP A 531 -29.69 24.12 -18.94
C ASP A 531 -31.00 23.78 -18.18
N PRO A 532 -32.16 23.74 -18.87
CA PRO A 532 -33.45 23.43 -18.24
C PRO A 532 -33.56 22.00 -17.68
N GLY A 533 -32.72 21.07 -18.16
CA GLY A 533 -32.72 19.66 -17.72
C GLY A 533 -31.80 19.39 -16.52
N SER A 534 -31.13 20.42 -15.99
CA SER A 534 -30.19 20.29 -14.88
C SER A 534 -30.88 19.99 -13.54
N LYS A 535 -30.31 19.07 -12.75
CA LYS A 535 -30.72 18.83 -11.37
C LYS A 535 -29.79 19.62 -10.44
N VAL A 536 -30.36 20.50 -9.62
CA VAL A 536 -29.63 21.30 -8.64
C VAL A 536 -30.08 20.94 -7.23
N THR A 537 -29.14 20.49 -6.41
CA THR A 537 -29.38 20.22 -4.99
C THR A 537 -28.59 21.21 -4.15
N LEU A 538 -29.27 21.98 -3.30
CA LEU A 538 -28.66 22.96 -2.39
C LEU A 538 -28.80 22.48 -0.95
N VAL A 539 -27.69 22.46 -0.21
CA VAL A 539 -27.65 22.05 1.19
C VAL A 539 -26.97 23.12 2.05
N PRO A 540 -27.45 23.40 3.26
CA PRO A 540 -26.72 24.23 4.22
C PRO A 540 -25.37 23.60 4.56
N SER A 541 -24.30 24.41 4.55
CA SER A 541 -22.95 23.92 4.83
C SER A 541 -22.32 24.72 5.96
N MET A 542 -22.10 24.05 7.08
CA MET A 542 -21.46 24.60 8.28
C MET A 542 -20.33 23.68 8.74
N ARG A 543 -19.50 24.16 9.66
CA ARG A 543 -18.57 23.31 10.39
C ARG A 543 -18.70 23.45 11.89
N GLY A 544 -18.45 22.34 12.58
CA GLY A 544 -18.35 22.32 14.03
C GLY A 544 -17.73 21.04 14.54
N SER A 545 -17.26 21.04 15.78
CA SER A 545 -16.64 19.88 16.42
C SER A 545 -17.58 19.23 17.41
N ILE A 546 -17.51 17.91 17.57
CA ILE A 546 -18.24 17.21 18.64
C ILE A 546 -17.43 17.39 19.93
N LEU A 547 -18.05 17.98 20.96
CA LEU A 547 -17.43 18.24 22.25
C LEU A 547 -17.79 17.18 23.28
N ALA A 548 -19.04 16.71 23.28
CA ALA A 548 -19.53 15.71 24.22
C ALA A 548 -20.62 14.86 23.57
N TYR A 549 -20.78 13.63 24.06
CA TYR A 549 -21.81 12.71 23.60
C TYR A 549 -22.22 11.75 24.73
N GLY A 550 -23.43 11.20 24.65
CA GLY A 550 -23.94 10.18 25.56
C GLY A 550 -25.23 10.62 26.27
N PRO A 551 -25.64 9.93 27.35
CA PRO A 551 -26.86 10.26 28.07
C PRO A 551 -26.72 11.61 28.79
N GLU A 552 -27.80 12.39 28.87
CA GLU A 552 -27.85 13.76 29.38
C GLU A 552 -27.14 13.95 30.74
N GLY A 553 -27.28 12.98 31.66
CA GLY A 553 -26.66 13.02 32.99
C GLY A 553 -25.22 12.48 33.09
N ALA A 554 -24.68 11.88 32.02
CA ALA A 554 -23.34 11.27 32.02
C ALA A 554 -22.65 11.38 30.64
N MET A 555 -22.69 12.58 30.05
CA MET A 555 -22.03 12.83 28.78
C MET A 555 -20.51 12.70 28.90
N THR A 556 -19.91 11.97 27.97
CA THR A 556 -18.46 11.84 27.83
C THR A 556 -17.93 12.99 26.99
N ARG A 557 -17.01 13.81 27.54
CA ARG A 557 -16.33 14.85 26.77
C ARG A 557 -15.22 14.24 25.93
N VAL A 558 -15.11 14.69 24.69
CA VAL A 558 -14.08 14.23 23.74
C VAL A 558 -12.67 14.58 24.25
N ALA A 559 -12.52 15.70 24.96
CA ALA A 559 -11.24 16.12 25.55
C ALA A 559 -10.70 15.15 26.61
N ASP A 560 -11.58 14.38 27.27
CA ASP A 560 -11.19 13.45 28.35
C ASP A 560 -10.80 12.06 27.81
N LEU A 561 -11.02 11.80 26.52
CA LEU A 561 -10.65 10.55 25.88
C LEU A 561 -9.14 10.46 25.70
N LYS A 562 -8.52 9.47 26.36
CA LYS A 562 -7.09 9.15 26.16
C LYS A 562 -6.77 8.80 24.71
N GLN A 563 -7.68 8.10 24.03
CA GLN A 563 -7.56 7.76 22.63
C GLN A 563 -8.95 7.71 21.99
N ILE A 564 -9.11 8.39 20.85
CA ILE A 564 -10.33 8.34 20.05
C ILE A 564 -10.32 7.02 19.25
N PRO A 565 -11.36 6.18 19.36
CA PRO A 565 -11.49 4.94 18.58
C PRO A 565 -11.26 5.18 17.08
N ASP A 566 -10.69 4.21 16.37
CA ASP A 566 -10.30 4.41 14.97
C ASP A 566 -11.47 4.68 14.04
N ASN A 567 -12.61 4.05 14.30
CA ASN A 567 -13.85 4.25 13.54
C ASN A 567 -14.64 5.49 14.01
N ALA A 568 -14.27 6.10 15.15
CA ALA A 568 -14.85 7.34 15.66
C ALA A 568 -14.13 8.59 15.13
N TRP A 569 -13.69 8.54 13.87
CA TRP A 569 -13.03 9.66 13.20
C TRP A 569 -13.83 10.98 13.22
N PRO A 570 -15.18 11.02 13.28
CA PRO A 570 -15.95 12.27 13.38
C PRO A 570 -15.66 13.08 14.65
N LEU A 571 -15.15 12.46 15.72
CA LEU A 571 -14.74 13.15 16.95
C LEU A 571 -13.44 13.96 16.78
N ARG A 572 -12.68 13.73 15.69
CA ARG A 572 -11.33 14.32 15.50
C ARG A 572 -11.41 15.71 14.86
N GLY A 573 -11.64 16.75 15.66
CA GLY A 573 -11.69 18.14 15.21
C GLY A 573 -13.02 18.51 14.54
N GLU A 574 -13.03 19.58 13.75
CA GLU A 574 -14.29 20.04 13.14
C GLU A 574 -14.74 19.21 11.93
N ARG A 575 -16.05 19.03 11.79
CA ARG A 575 -16.72 18.28 10.72
C ARG A 575 -17.79 19.12 10.06
N GLY A 576 -18.15 18.73 8.84
CA GLY A 576 -19.30 19.32 8.15
C GLY A 576 -20.58 19.06 8.92
N LEU A 577 -21.36 20.11 9.15
CA LEU A 577 -22.68 20.06 9.78
C LEU A 577 -23.69 20.61 8.77
N THR A 578 -24.87 20.01 8.77
CA THR A 578 -26.00 20.48 7.97
C THR A 578 -27.29 20.31 8.74
N TYR A 579 -28.35 20.95 8.25
CA TYR A 579 -29.71 20.68 8.68
C TYR A 579 -30.58 20.39 7.47
N ALA A 580 -31.61 19.56 7.67
CA ALA A 580 -32.54 19.21 6.61
C ALA A 580 -33.96 19.02 7.16
N ASP A 581 -34.96 19.44 6.39
CA ASP A 581 -36.36 19.15 6.69
C ASP A 581 -36.73 17.71 6.33
N THR A 582 -36.16 17.19 5.24
CA THR A 582 -36.40 15.84 4.72
C THR A 582 -35.15 14.99 4.82
N LEU A 583 -35.33 13.67 4.84
CA LEU A 583 -34.21 12.73 4.78
C LEU A 583 -33.37 13.03 3.53
N PRO A 584 -32.05 13.27 3.66
CA PRO A 584 -31.19 13.53 2.51
C PRO A 584 -31.16 12.36 1.51
N ASP A 585 -31.06 12.68 0.22
CA ASP A 585 -30.84 11.68 -0.83
C ASP A 585 -29.58 10.86 -0.52
N GLY A 586 -29.63 9.53 -0.76
CA GLY A 586 -28.50 8.64 -0.46
C GLY A 586 -28.35 8.23 1.02
N SER A 587 -29.27 8.67 1.89
CA SER A 587 -29.36 8.20 3.28
C SER A 587 -30.51 7.23 3.47
N THR A 588 -30.28 6.15 4.22
CA THR A 588 -31.33 5.22 4.63
C THR A 588 -31.46 5.20 6.15
N LEU A 589 -32.69 5.33 6.65
CA LEU A 589 -32.95 5.30 8.10
C LEU A 589 -32.80 3.86 8.60
N THR A 590 -31.90 3.64 9.55
CA THR A 590 -31.69 2.30 10.14
C THR A 590 -32.42 2.14 11.47
N ALA A 591 -32.55 3.23 12.24
CA ALA A 591 -33.23 3.24 13.53
C ALA A 591 -33.83 4.61 13.86
N GLY A 592 -34.90 4.63 14.67
CA GLY A 592 -35.57 5.85 15.11
C GLY A 592 -36.61 6.39 14.12
N LYS A 593 -36.94 7.68 14.23
CA LYS A 593 -37.91 8.36 13.36
C LYS A 593 -37.33 9.69 12.87
N TRP A 594 -37.55 10.00 11.60
CA TRP A 594 -37.25 11.32 11.06
C TRP A 594 -38.29 12.34 11.56
N TRP A 595 -37.87 13.57 11.81
CA TRP A 595 -38.77 14.64 12.26
C TRP A 595 -39.69 15.12 11.13
N PRO A 596 -40.87 15.69 11.44
CA PRO A 596 -41.74 16.26 10.42
C PRO A 596 -41.15 17.55 9.80
N LYS A 597 -41.59 17.88 8.58
CA LYS A 597 -41.18 19.12 7.90
C LYS A 597 -41.60 20.35 8.72
N GLY A 598 -40.69 21.31 8.91
CA GLY A 598 -40.96 22.51 9.70
C GLY A 598 -41.00 22.27 11.21
N TYR A 599 -40.29 21.25 11.70
CA TYR A 599 -40.22 20.93 13.13
C TYR A 599 -39.57 22.05 13.97
N THR A 600 -40.24 22.46 15.05
CA THR A 600 -39.81 23.55 15.95
C THR A 600 -39.68 23.12 17.42
N GLY A 601 -39.65 21.82 17.70
CA GLY A 601 -39.58 21.29 19.07
C GLY A 601 -38.19 21.39 19.71
N GLU A 602 -37.85 20.41 20.54
CA GLU A 602 -36.49 20.28 21.09
C GLU A 602 -35.47 20.02 19.95
N PRO A 603 -34.26 20.57 19.96
CA PRO A 603 -33.23 20.30 18.95
C PRO A 603 -32.93 18.80 18.76
N LEU A 604 -33.06 18.31 17.52
CA LEU A 604 -32.82 16.91 17.17
C LEU A 604 -31.62 16.76 16.23
N VAL A 605 -30.97 15.60 16.31
CA VAL A 605 -29.90 15.20 15.40
C VAL A 605 -30.11 13.77 14.92
N SER A 606 -29.84 13.54 13.64
CA SER A 606 -29.64 12.21 13.08
C SER A 606 -28.15 11.94 13.03
N VAL A 607 -27.73 10.73 13.41
CA VAL A 607 -26.30 10.33 13.45
C VAL A 607 -26.05 9.16 12.49
N ASP A 608 -24.87 9.11 11.90
CA ASP A 608 -24.44 7.97 11.09
C ASP A 608 -24.33 6.68 11.94
N GLU A 609 -24.75 5.55 11.37
CA GLU A 609 -24.78 4.23 12.02
C GLU A 609 -23.38 3.75 12.44
N GLU A 610 -22.34 3.98 11.63
CA GLU A 610 -20.98 3.54 11.96
C GLU A 610 -20.41 4.37 13.11
N LEU A 611 -20.65 5.68 13.11
CA LEU A 611 -20.31 6.53 14.24
C LEU A 611 -21.05 6.05 15.50
N ALA A 612 -22.34 5.79 15.40
CA ALA A 612 -23.13 5.34 16.54
C ALA A 612 -22.60 4.03 17.13
N ALA A 613 -22.27 3.05 16.28
CA ALA A 613 -21.66 1.79 16.70
C ALA A 613 -20.25 1.96 17.29
N ALA A 614 -19.44 2.88 16.75
CA ALA A 614 -18.07 3.10 17.19
C ALA A 614 -17.96 3.69 18.60
N ILE A 615 -18.97 4.42 19.06
CA ILE A 615 -19.01 5.06 20.39
C ILE A 615 -20.21 4.63 21.24
N ASP A 616 -20.85 3.51 20.88
CA ASP A 616 -21.99 2.90 21.59
C ASP A 616 -23.14 3.88 21.90
N LEU A 617 -23.46 4.75 20.93
CA LEU A 617 -24.56 5.70 21.07
C LEU A 617 -25.92 5.03 20.94
N LYS A 618 -26.87 5.48 21.76
CA LYS A 618 -28.26 4.99 21.75
C LYS A 618 -29.21 6.09 21.31
N LEU A 619 -30.37 5.66 20.80
CA LEU A 619 -31.46 6.59 20.51
C LEU A 619 -31.90 7.28 21.81
N GLY A 620 -32.01 8.61 21.77
CA GLY A 620 -32.33 9.43 22.93
C GLY A 620 -31.13 10.03 23.67
N ASP A 621 -29.91 9.57 23.39
CA ASP A 621 -28.69 10.24 23.90
C ASP A 621 -28.55 11.65 23.31
N GLN A 622 -27.69 12.48 23.90
CA GLN A 622 -27.40 13.82 23.45
C GLN A 622 -26.00 13.93 22.82
N ILE A 623 -25.86 14.87 21.89
CA ILE A 623 -24.57 15.29 21.32
C ILE A 623 -24.46 16.79 21.48
N THR A 624 -23.35 17.24 22.07
CA THR A 624 -22.95 18.65 22.15
C THR A 624 -21.89 18.93 21.10
N ILE A 625 -22.15 19.91 20.24
CA ILE A 625 -21.23 20.40 19.22
C ILE A 625 -20.76 21.83 19.54
N ALA A 626 -19.56 22.20 19.13
CA ALA A 626 -19.13 23.59 19.03
C ALA A 626 -19.40 24.09 17.61
N LEU A 627 -20.24 25.11 17.46
CA LEU A 627 -20.51 25.80 16.19
C LEU A 627 -20.09 27.25 16.32
N LEU A 628 -19.09 27.68 15.54
CA LEU A 628 -18.52 29.04 15.62
C LEU A 628 -18.07 29.44 17.04
N GLY A 629 -17.61 28.47 17.84
CA GLY A 629 -17.18 28.67 19.23
C GLY A 629 -18.30 28.64 20.29
N VAL A 630 -19.55 28.38 19.88
CA VAL A 630 -20.70 28.27 20.80
C VAL A 630 -21.13 26.81 20.92
N GLU A 631 -21.34 26.33 22.15
CA GLU A 631 -21.85 24.98 22.40
C GLU A 631 -23.35 24.90 22.05
N ARG A 632 -23.74 23.88 21.26
CA ARG A 632 -25.12 23.53 20.93
C ARG A 632 -25.35 22.05 21.22
N THR A 633 -26.40 21.73 21.97
CA THR A 633 -26.75 20.35 22.30
C THR A 633 -28.02 19.94 21.58
N ALA A 634 -28.04 18.72 21.02
CA ALA A 634 -29.20 18.14 20.37
C ALA A 634 -29.36 16.66 20.76
N ARG A 635 -30.62 16.19 20.80
CA ARG A 635 -30.97 14.81 21.12
C ARG A 635 -30.99 13.94 19.87
N ILE A 636 -30.45 12.73 19.96
CA ILE A 636 -30.40 11.77 18.87
C ILE A 636 -31.80 11.19 18.62
N ALA A 637 -32.38 11.56 17.48
CA ALA A 637 -33.70 11.11 17.05
C ALA A 637 -33.66 9.85 16.18
N SER A 638 -32.57 9.67 15.42
CA SER A 638 -32.43 8.58 14.48
C SER A 638 -30.98 8.24 14.15
N PHE A 639 -30.77 7.00 13.69
CA PHE A 639 -29.56 6.56 13.03
C PHE A 639 -29.82 6.36 11.54
N ARG A 640 -28.82 6.68 10.72
CA ARG A 640 -28.87 6.49 9.27
C ARG A 640 -27.61 5.80 8.76
N ARG A 641 -27.76 5.05 7.69
CA ARG A 641 -26.65 4.60 6.86
C ARG A 641 -26.49 5.54 5.67
N VAL A 642 -25.28 6.06 5.51
CA VAL A 642 -24.92 7.02 4.46
C VAL A 642 -24.25 6.28 3.30
N ASP A 643 -24.77 6.42 2.08
CA ASP A 643 -24.15 5.87 0.87
C ASP A 643 -23.11 6.85 0.30
N TRP A 644 -21.84 6.62 0.65
CA TRP A 644 -20.71 7.44 0.21
C TRP A 644 -20.40 7.31 -1.29
N ASP A 645 -20.91 6.28 -1.98
CA ASP A 645 -20.66 6.05 -3.42
C ASP A 645 -21.45 7.01 -4.32
N THR A 646 -22.48 7.67 -3.79
CA THR A 646 -23.31 8.62 -4.53
C THR A 646 -22.57 9.93 -4.85
N MET A 647 -21.39 10.17 -4.27
CA MET A 647 -20.61 11.42 -4.40
C MET A 647 -21.47 12.69 -4.23
N GLY A 648 -22.56 12.62 -3.44
CA GLY A 648 -23.39 13.75 -3.06
C GLY A 648 -22.91 14.39 -1.75
N PHE A 649 -23.71 15.32 -1.21
CA PHE A 649 -23.42 15.92 0.10
C PHE A 649 -23.80 14.98 1.25
N ASN A 650 -22.82 14.18 1.65
CA ASN A 650 -22.94 13.23 2.73
C ASN A 650 -22.39 13.81 4.04
N TYR A 651 -23.24 13.94 5.05
CA TYR A 651 -22.90 14.45 6.38
C TYR A 651 -23.05 13.35 7.42
N VAL A 652 -22.15 13.31 8.41
CA VAL A 652 -22.21 12.38 9.56
C VAL A 652 -23.22 12.83 10.62
N LEU A 653 -23.48 14.14 10.70
CA LEU A 653 -24.52 14.72 11.55
C LEU A 653 -25.45 15.57 10.69
N VAL A 654 -26.75 15.29 10.76
CA VAL A 654 -27.80 16.10 10.14
C VAL A 654 -28.73 16.54 11.25
N PHE A 655 -28.91 17.85 11.42
CA PHE A 655 -29.73 18.42 12.47
C PHE A 655 -31.13 18.80 11.97
N SER A 656 -32.07 18.93 12.90
CA SER A 656 -33.32 19.63 12.62
C SER A 656 -33.06 21.13 12.42
N PRO A 657 -33.81 21.84 11.55
CA PRO A 657 -33.53 23.25 11.23
C PRO A 657 -33.47 24.16 12.46
N ASN A 658 -34.34 23.95 13.44
CA ASN A 658 -34.38 24.71 14.70
C ASN A 658 -33.13 24.58 15.58
N ALA A 659 -32.24 23.61 15.33
CA ALA A 659 -31.07 23.39 16.16
C ALA A 659 -29.89 24.32 15.82
N ILE A 660 -29.70 24.62 14.53
CA ILE A 660 -28.48 25.30 14.04
C ILE A 660 -28.71 26.28 12.86
N ALA A 661 -29.94 26.44 12.35
CA ALA A 661 -30.18 27.32 11.20
C ALA A 661 -30.05 28.82 11.50
N ASP A 662 -29.96 29.21 12.78
CA ASP A 662 -29.71 30.56 13.28
C ASP A 662 -28.26 31.01 13.06
N ALA A 663 -27.31 30.08 12.97
CA ALA A 663 -25.91 30.39 12.74
C ALA A 663 -25.69 30.95 11.32
N PRO A 664 -24.80 31.95 11.13
CA PRO A 664 -24.42 32.42 9.79
C PRO A 664 -23.80 31.29 8.96
N HIS A 665 -24.37 31.01 7.78
CA HIS A 665 -23.89 29.95 6.90
C HIS A 665 -24.21 30.23 5.43
N ASN A 666 -23.39 29.65 4.55
CA ASN A 666 -23.65 29.55 3.13
C ASN A 666 -24.25 28.18 2.77
N LEU A 667 -24.68 28.06 1.52
CA LEU A 667 -25.14 26.80 0.93
C LEU A 667 -24.02 26.20 0.07
N ALA A 668 -24.03 24.88 -0.04
CA ALA A 668 -23.26 24.16 -1.05
C ALA A 668 -24.23 23.54 -2.06
N ALA A 669 -23.83 23.47 -3.33
CA ALA A 669 -24.67 22.96 -4.42
C ALA A 669 -23.97 21.84 -5.21
N THR A 670 -24.75 20.84 -5.64
CA THR A 670 -24.37 19.94 -6.73
C THR A 670 -25.18 20.30 -7.97
N ILE A 671 -24.55 20.18 -9.14
CA ILE A 671 -25.20 20.36 -10.44
C ILE A 671 -24.95 19.10 -11.27
N ASP A 672 -26.04 18.43 -11.62
CA ASP A 672 -26.04 17.32 -12.58
C ASP A 672 -26.55 17.84 -13.92
N LEU A 673 -25.73 17.73 -14.96
CA LEU A 673 -26.11 18.12 -16.32
C LEU A 673 -26.57 16.89 -17.12
N PRO A 674 -27.49 17.07 -18.08
CA PRO A 674 -27.83 16.03 -19.03
C PRO A 674 -26.59 15.56 -19.83
N PRO A 675 -26.50 14.28 -20.21
CA PRO A 675 -25.39 13.77 -21.01
C PRO A 675 -25.20 14.58 -22.30
N GLY A 676 -24.01 15.16 -22.50
CA GLY A 676 -23.67 15.93 -23.71
C GLY A 676 -23.95 17.44 -23.64
N ALA A 677 -24.44 17.97 -22.52
CA ALA A 677 -24.65 19.40 -22.34
C ALA A 677 -23.34 20.21 -22.35
N PRO A 678 -23.32 21.42 -22.94
CA PRO A 678 -22.13 22.28 -22.99
C PRO A 678 -21.78 22.86 -21.61
N LYS A 679 -20.75 22.29 -21.00
CA LYS A 679 -20.24 22.64 -19.65
C LYS A 679 -19.68 24.07 -19.50
N ALA A 680 -19.01 24.58 -20.55
CA ALA A 680 -18.25 25.84 -20.46
C ALA A 680 -19.14 27.09 -20.26
N GLY A 681 -20.35 27.10 -20.84
CA GLY A 681 -21.27 28.25 -20.74
C GLY A 681 -21.80 28.47 -19.33
N LEU A 682 -22.17 27.38 -18.64
CA LEU A 682 -22.66 27.43 -17.26
C LEU A 682 -21.58 27.93 -16.30
N LEU A 683 -20.35 27.42 -16.42
CA LEU A 683 -19.24 27.84 -15.58
C LEU A 683 -19.02 29.37 -15.65
N GLN A 684 -19.03 29.94 -16.86
CA GLN A 684 -18.88 31.40 -17.04
C GLN A 684 -20.02 32.20 -16.42
N ALA A 685 -21.25 31.72 -16.51
CA ALA A 685 -22.41 32.38 -15.91
C ALA A 685 -22.33 32.38 -14.36
N LEU A 686 -21.95 31.24 -13.77
CA LEU A 686 -21.78 31.09 -12.34
C LEU A 686 -20.70 32.03 -11.80
N ILE A 687 -19.55 32.08 -12.46
CA ILE A 687 -18.43 32.95 -12.06
C ILE A 687 -18.82 34.43 -12.08
N ARG A 688 -19.54 34.87 -13.12
CA ARG A 688 -19.92 36.29 -13.26
C ARG A 688 -20.95 36.71 -12.21
N GLN A 689 -21.92 35.85 -11.90
CA GLN A 689 -23.01 36.19 -11.00
C GLN A 689 -22.74 35.87 -9.53
N PHE A 690 -21.83 34.93 -9.26
CA PHE A 690 -21.46 34.42 -7.93
C PHE A 690 -19.92 34.40 -7.75
N PRO A 691 -19.24 35.56 -7.81
CA PRO A 691 -17.78 35.64 -7.74
C PRO A 691 -17.18 35.19 -6.40
N SER A 692 -17.99 35.15 -5.33
CA SER A 692 -17.61 34.65 -4.01
C SER A 692 -17.77 33.13 -3.85
N SER A 693 -18.45 32.46 -4.79
CA SER A 693 -18.69 31.02 -4.74
C SER A 693 -17.60 30.25 -5.48
N SER A 694 -17.15 29.14 -4.91
CA SER A 694 -16.12 28.29 -5.53
C SER A 694 -16.76 27.18 -6.35
N VAL A 695 -16.49 27.13 -7.66
CA VAL A 695 -17.03 26.12 -8.57
C VAL A 695 -15.95 25.10 -8.92
N ILE A 696 -16.17 23.85 -8.55
CA ILE A 696 -15.26 22.73 -8.74
C ILE A 696 -15.84 21.80 -9.81
N GLU A 697 -15.11 21.62 -10.91
CA GLU A 697 -15.46 20.65 -11.95
C GLU A 697 -14.97 19.25 -11.56
N VAL A 698 -15.90 18.32 -11.35
CA VAL A 698 -15.59 16.98 -10.83
C VAL A 698 -14.81 16.15 -11.84
N GLY A 699 -15.06 16.32 -13.14
CA GLY A 699 -14.36 15.58 -14.20
C GLY A 699 -12.83 15.71 -14.14
N ASN A 700 -12.31 16.87 -13.74
CA ASN A 700 -10.86 17.08 -13.60
C ASN A 700 -10.30 16.36 -12.36
N VAL A 701 -11.04 16.42 -11.24
CA VAL A 701 -10.68 15.71 -10.00
C VAL A 701 -10.66 14.20 -10.26
N LEU A 702 -11.65 13.67 -10.98
CA LEU A 702 -11.72 12.25 -11.33
C LEU A 702 -10.55 11.83 -12.24
N ARG A 703 -10.12 12.68 -13.17
CA ARG A 703 -8.94 12.41 -14.02
C ARG A 703 -7.67 12.30 -13.17
N GLN A 704 -7.45 13.24 -12.27
CA GLN A 704 -6.31 13.23 -11.37
C GLN A 704 -6.34 12.02 -10.43
N ALA A 705 -7.51 11.65 -9.90
CA ALA A 705 -7.67 10.44 -9.10
C ALA A 705 -7.31 9.18 -9.91
N ARG A 706 -7.75 9.07 -11.17
CA ARG A 706 -7.38 7.94 -12.05
C ARG A 706 -5.88 7.87 -12.33
N GLU A 707 -5.23 9.01 -12.55
CA GLU A 707 -3.77 9.05 -12.74
C GLU A 707 -3.02 8.57 -11.48
N LEU A 708 -3.42 9.03 -10.29
CA LEU A 708 -2.86 8.56 -9.03
C LEU A 708 -3.07 7.06 -8.81
N LEU A 709 -4.29 6.56 -9.07
CA LEU A 709 -4.60 5.14 -8.96
C LEU A 709 -3.80 4.29 -9.95
N THR A 710 -3.57 4.79 -11.17
CA THR A 710 -2.71 4.15 -12.18
C THR A 710 -1.25 4.09 -11.70
N GLN A 711 -0.75 5.15 -11.06
CA GLN A 711 0.59 5.17 -10.47
C GLN A 711 0.71 4.14 -9.33
N VAL A 712 -0.31 4.03 -8.47
CA VAL A 712 -0.36 3.01 -7.42
C VAL A 712 -0.37 1.60 -7.99
N SER A 713 -1.19 1.34 -9.04
CA SER A 713 -1.22 0.05 -9.74
C SER A 713 0.16 -0.30 -10.31
N THR A 714 0.83 0.67 -10.94
CA THR A 714 2.19 0.49 -11.49
C THR A 714 3.21 0.18 -10.39
N ALA A 715 3.11 0.83 -9.22
CA ALA A 715 3.97 0.57 -8.07
C ALA A 715 3.74 -0.83 -7.48
N ILE A 716 2.48 -1.28 -7.37
CA ILE A 716 2.13 -2.63 -6.95
C ILE A 716 2.70 -3.66 -7.93
N LEU A 717 2.61 -3.41 -9.24
CA LEU A 717 3.19 -4.27 -10.28
C LEU A 717 4.72 -4.36 -10.17
N ALA A 718 5.39 -3.22 -9.94
CA ALA A 718 6.83 -3.18 -9.71
C ALA A 718 7.22 -4.03 -8.49
N ALA A 719 6.50 -3.90 -7.37
CA ALA A 719 6.74 -4.71 -6.17
C ALA A 719 6.47 -6.20 -6.40
N ALA A 720 5.37 -6.53 -7.07
CA ALA A 720 4.99 -7.89 -7.34
C ALA A 720 5.92 -8.59 -8.35
N SER A 721 6.60 -7.83 -9.22
CA SER A 721 7.64 -8.35 -10.12
C SER A 721 8.76 -9.08 -9.38
N VAL A 722 9.10 -8.64 -8.16
CA VAL A 722 10.07 -9.32 -7.30
C VAL A 722 9.56 -10.70 -6.88
N ALA A 723 8.31 -10.79 -6.43
CA ALA A 723 7.71 -12.07 -6.07
C ALA A 723 7.63 -13.00 -7.29
N VAL A 724 7.38 -12.43 -8.47
CA VAL A 724 7.43 -13.15 -9.74
C VAL A 724 8.82 -13.69 -10.05
N LEU A 725 9.86 -12.87 -9.95
CA LEU A 725 11.24 -13.27 -10.16
C LEU A 725 11.68 -14.34 -9.15
N ALA A 726 11.28 -14.20 -7.88
CA ALA A 726 11.51 -15.21 -6.85
C ALA A 726 10.79 -16.52 -7.20
N GLY A 727 9.54 -16.44 -7.66
CA GLY A 727 8.78 -17.58 -8.17
C GLY A 727 9.50 -18.28 -9.31
N VAL A 728 9.97 -17.55 -10.32
CA VAL A 728 10.78 -18.11 -11.43
C VAL A 728 12.06 -18.78 -10.91
N ALA A 729 12.77 -18.16 -9.97
CA ALA A 729 13.95 -18.77 -9.35
C ALA A 729 13.60 -20.10 -8.66
N VAL A 730 12.45 -20.18 -7.97
CA VAL A 730 11.97 -21.42 -7.37
C VAL A 730 11.61 -22.47 -8.41
N LEU A 731 10.93 -22.09 -9.49
CA LEU A 731 10.64 -23.00 -10.61
C LEU A 731 11.93 -23.61 -11.15
N LEU A 732 12.96 -22.79 -11.38
CA LEU A 732 14.29 -23.23 -11.79
C LEU A 732 14.90 -24.21 -10.78
N GLY A 733 14.74 -23.92 -9.49
CA GLY A 733 15.23 -24.76 -8.42
C GLY A 733 14.59 -26.14 -8.34
N ALA A 734 13.27 -26.17 -8.43
CA ALA A 734 12.51 -27.41 -8.40
C ALA A 734 12.82 -28.28 -9.64
N ILE A 735 12.93 -27.66 -10.83
CA ILE A 735 13.33 -28.36 -12.06
C ILE A 735 14.78 -28.87 -11.97
N ALA A 736 15.70 -28.09 -11.41
CA ALA A 736 17.08 -28.51 -11.21
C ALA A 736 17.21 -29.69 -10.23
N ALA A 737 16.42 -29.70 -9.15
CA ALA A 737 16.35 -30.83 -8.21
C ALA A 737 15.74 -32.08 -8.86
N ALA A 738 14.70 -31.91 -9.70
CA ALA A 738 14.09 -33.02 -10.44
C ALA A 738 15.05 -33.64 -11.47
N ARG A 739 15.90 -32.82 -12.12
CA ARG A 739 16.86 -33.25 -13.15
C ARG A 739 17.83 -34.33 -12.67
N ALA A 740 18.35 -34.22 -11.45
CA ALA A 740 19.33 -35.17 -10.90
C ALA A 740 18.78 -36.61 -10.86
N SER A 741 17.49 -36.76 -10.53
CA SER A 741 16.84 -38.07 -10.48
C SER A 741 16.57 -38.68 -11.86
N ARG A 742 16.31 -37.86 -12.88
CA ARG A 742 15.90 -38.31 -14.22
C ARG A 742 17.04 -38.74 -15.14
N LEU A 743 18.28 -38.37 -14.82
CA LEU A 743 19.47 -38.83 -15.57
C LEU A 743 19.52 -40.35 -15.70
N TYR A 744 19.23 -41.05 -14.61
CA TYR A 744 19.25 -42.51 -14.55
C TYR A 744 18.16 -43.13 -15.43
N ASP A 745 16.91 -42.68 -15.26
CA ASP A 745 15.75 -43.19 -16.00
C ASP A 745 15.93 -43.00 -17.51
N ASN A 746 16.39 -41.82 -17.92
CA ASN A 746 16.62 -41.51 -19.32
C ASN A 746 17.74 -42.35 -19.93
N VAL A 747 18.78 -42.69 -19.16
CA VAL A 747 19.87 -43.58 -19.62
C VAL A 747 19.35 -44.99 -19.80
N ILE A 748 18.59 -45.54 -18.83
CA ILE A 748 18.00 -46.88 -18.95
C ILE A 748 17.08 -46.98 -20.16
N LEU A 749 16.15 -46.03 -20.32
CA LEU A 749 15.23 -46.01 -21.46
C LEU A 749 15.98 -45.94 -22.79
N ARG A 750 17.10 -45.21 -22.85
CA ARG A 750 17.96 -45.16 -24.04
C ARG A 750 18.66 -46.47 -24.34
N VAL A 751 19.12 -47.18 -23.30
CA VAL A 751 19.74 -48.51 -23.41
C VAL A 751 18.70 -49.53 -23.90
N LEU A 752 17.45 -49.38 -23.48
CA LEU A 752 16.31 -50.17 -23.97
C LEU A 752 15.80 -49.75 -25.37
N GLY A 753 16.47 -48.80 -26.04
CA GLY A 753 16.18 -48.42 -27.43
C GLY A 753 15.30 -47.17 -27.63
N ALA A 754 14.98 -46.40 -26.57
CA ALA A 754 14.17 -45.20 -26.72
C ALA A 754 14.89 -44.08 -27.52
N SER A 755 14.23 -43.55 -28.54
CA SER A 755 14.75 -42.45 -29.36
C SER A 755 14.77 -41.12 -28.59
N ARG A 756 15.60 -40.16 -29.04
CA ARG A 756 15.66 -38.79 -28.47
C ARG A 756 14.30 -38.09 -28.51
N ARG A 757 13.53 -38.31 -29.58
CA ARG A 757 12.18 -37.74 -29.75
C ARG A 757 11.19 -38.34 -28.76
N GLN A 758 11.22 -39.65 -28.54
CA GLN A 758 10.36 -40.32 -27.55
C GLN A 758 10.66 -39.85 -26.12
N LEU A 759 11.93 -39.65 -25.76
CA LEU A 759 12.31 -39.12 -24.45
C LEU A 759 11.82 -37.68 -24.25
N LEU A 760 11.94 -36.82 -25.27
CA LEU A 760 11.40 -35.46 -25.23
C LEU A 760 9.87 -35.45 -25.13
N LEU A 761 9.17 -36.28 -25.90
CA LEU A 761 7.71 -36.40 -25.85
C LEU A 761 7.22 -36.94 -24.50
N LEU A 762 7.93 -37.88 -23.89
CA LEU A 762 7.64 -38.37 -22.54
C LEU A 762 7.79 -37.25 -21.50
N GLN A 763 8.88 -36.48 -21.60
CA GLN A 763 9.15 -35.36 -20.70
C GLN A 763 8.08 -34.24 -20.85
N LEU A 764 7.69 -33.95 -22.10
CA LEU A 764 6.63 -32.99 -22.41
C LEU A 764 5.27 -33.47 -21.90
N ALA A 765 4.94 -34.75 -22.05
CA ALA A 765 3.69 -35.32 -21.55
C ALA A 765 3.62 -35.28 -20.02
N GLU A 766 4.72 -35.58 -19.33
CA GLU A 766 4.76 -35.57 -17.86
C GLU A 766 4.67 -34.16 -17.27
N TYR A 767 5.51 -33.23 -17.75
CA TYR A 767 5.44 -31.85 -17.28
C TYR A 767 4.20 -31.13 -17.80
N GLY A 768 3.69 -31.48 -18.98
CA GLY A 768 2.44 -30.96 -19.51
C GLY A 768 1.25 -31.38 -18.64
N LEU A 769 1.19 -32.65 -18.20
CA LEU A 769 0.15 -33.13 -17.29
C LEU A 769 0.24 -32.44 -15.92
N LEU A 770 1.45 -32.32 -15.35
CA LEU A 770 1.66 -31.59 -14.11
C LEU A 770 1.30 -30.11 -14.25
N ALA A 771 1.75 -29.46 -15.31
CA ALA A 771 1.47 -28.05 -15.57
C ALA A 771 -0.02 -27.80 -15.75
N ALA A 772 -0.75 -28.66 -16.47
CA ALA A 772 -2.20 -28.55 -16.62
C ALA A 772 -2.96 -28.71 -15.29
N LEU A 773 -2.60 -29.71 -14.48
CA LEU A 773 -3.16 -29.89 -13.14
C LEU A 773 -2.89 -28.68 -12.25
N LEU A 774 -1.65 -28.18 -12.28
CA LEU A 774 -1.25 -27.01 -11.51
C LEU A 774 -1.87 -25.71 -12.02
N ALA A 775 -2.16 -25.60 -13.32
CA ALA A 775 -2.85 -24.46 -13.88
C ALA A 775 -4.26 -24.33 -13.31
N GLY A 776 -5.02 -25.43 -13.26
CA GLY A 776 -6.36 -25.42 -12.68
C GLY A 776 -6.34 -25.09 -11.19
N VAL A 777 -5.39 -25.66 -10.46
CA VAL A 777 -5.19 -25.37 -9.02
C VAL A 777 -4.81 -23.92 -8.81
N ALA A 778 -3.85 -23.41 -9.59
CA ALA A 778 -3.40 -22.03 -9.51
C ALA A 778 -4.52 -21.05 -9.83
N LEU A 779 -5.38 -21.39 -10.81
CA LEU A 779 -6.55 -20.61 -11.15
C LEU A 779 -7.51 -20.56 -9.95
N VAL A 780 -7.86 -21.72 -9.37
CA VAL A 780 -8.78 -21.79 -8.22
C VAL A 780 -8.20 -21.07 -6.99
N LEU A 781 -6.98 -21.40 -6.58
CA LEU A 781 -6.38 -20.84 -5.37
C LEU A 781 -6.01 -19.37 -5.54
N GLY A 782 -5.42 -19.00 -6.68
CA GLY A 782 -5.06 -17.64 -6.99
C GLY A 782 -6.29 -16.74 -7.10
N SER A 783 -7.34 -17.18 -7.80
CA SER A 783 -8.59 -16.42 -7.89
C SER A 783 -9.35 -16.37 -6.57
N ALA A 784 -9.39 -17.45 -5.78
CA ALA A 784 -10.03 -17.43 -4.46
C ALA A 784 -9.33 -16.45 -3.50
N MET A 785 -8.00 -16.44 -3.51
CA MET A 785 -7.22 -15.50 -2.70
C MET A 785 -7.39 -14.06 -3.21
N ALA A 786 -7.38 -13.85 -4.53
CA ALA A 786 -7.66 -12.54 -5.12
C ALA A 786 -9.06 -12.06 -4.77
N TRP A 787 -10.06 -12.94 -4.80
CA TRP A 787 -11.42 -12.62 -4.40
C TRP A 787 -11.51 -12.20 -2.94
N LEU A 788 -10.82 -12.91 -2.04
CA LEU A 788 -10.74 -12.53 -0.63
C LEU A 788 -10.12 -11.13 -0.48
N VAL A 789 -9.02 -10.86 -1.17
CA VAL A 789 -8.37 -9.54 -1.14
C VAL A 789 -9.28 -8.44 -1.71
N ILE A 790 -9.90 -8.64 -2.86
CA ILE A 790 -10.74 -7.62 -3.51
C ILE A 790 -12.03 -7.37 -2.72
N VAL A 791 -12.74 -8.43 -2.34
CA VAL A 791 -14.08 -8.31 -1.74
C VAL A 791 -14.02 -8.07 -0.23
N GLN A 792 -13.13 -8.75 0.50
CA GLN A 792 -13.10 -8.64 1.97
C GLN A 792 -12.12 -7.57 2.47
N LEU A 793 -10.99 -7.36 1.78
CA LEU A 793 -9.99 -6.38 2.23
C LEU A 793 -10.20 -5.01 1.59
N PHE A 794 -10.52 -4.95 0.29
CA PHE A 794 -10.76 -3.70 -0.43
C PHE A 794 -12.24 -3.32 -0.56
N GLU A 795 -13.17 -4.20 -0.17
CA GLU A 795 -14.62 -3.99 -0.30
C GLU A 795 -15.07 -3.62 -1.72
N PHE A 796 -14.34 -4.12 -2.71
CA PHE A 796 -14.58 -3.90 -4.13
C PHE A 796 -15.33 -5.06 -4.78
N ASP A 797 -15.93 -4.78 -5.93
CA ASP A 797 -16.62 -5.81 -6.70
C ASP A 797 -15.62 -6.76 -7.35
N TRP A 798 -15.97 -8.04 -7.43
CA TRP A 798 -15.14 -9.02 -8.10
C TRP A 798 -15.26 -8.91 -9.63
N LEU A 799 -14.32 -8.21 -10.26
CA LEU A 799 -14.32 -7.89 -11.70
C LEU A 799 -12.99 -8.25 -12.41
N PRO A 800 -12.47 -9.49 -12.30
CA PRO A 800 -11.21 -9.86 -12.92
C PRO A 800 -11.31 -9.91 -14.45
N ASN A 801 -10.28 -9.42 -15.14
CA ASN A 801 -10.13 -9.62 -16.58
C ASN A 801 -9.55 -11.02 -16.85
N TRP A 802 -10.42 -11.98 -17.15
CA TRP A 802 -10.01 -13.36 -17.42
C TRP A 802 -9.03 -13.50 -18.58
N GLY A 803 -9.04 -12.58 -19.55
CA GLY A 803 -8.04 -12.57 -20.63
C GLY A 803 -6.61 -12.33 -20.11
N GLN A 804 -6.45 -11.35 -19.22
CA GLN A 804 -5.16 -11.06 -18.56
C GLN A 804 -4.75 -12.19 -17.62
N VAL A 805 -5.67 -12.68 -16.78
CA VAL A 805 -5.41 -13.78 -15.83
C VAL A 805 -4.94 -15.05 -16.57
N LEU A 806 -5.67 -15.46 -17.61
CA LEU A 806 -5.31 -16.64 -18.40
C LEU A 806 -4.06 -16.40 -19.25
N GLY A 807 -3.81 -15.17 -19.72
CA GLY A 807 -2.60 -14.80 -20.43
C GLY A 807 -1.35 -14.93 -19.56
N VAL A 808 -1.38 -14.40 -18.34
CA VAL A 808 -0.30 -14.49 -17.36
C VAL A 808 -0.07 -15.95 -16.94
N LEU A 809 -1.14 -16.70 -16.65
CA LEU A 809 -1.05 -18.12 -16.34
C LEU A 809 -0.42 -18.90 -17.51
N GLY A 810 -0.87 -18.64 -18.74
CA GLY A 810 -0.33 -19.23 -19.96
C GLY A 810 1.16 -18.95 -20.16
N ALA A 811 1.60 -17.70 -19.93
CA ALA A 811 3.01 -17.33 -19.97
C ALA A 811 3.83 -18.06 -18.90
N GLY A 812 3.31 -18.16 -17.67
CA GLY A 812 3.92 -18.92 -16.58
C GLY A 812 4.08 -20.40 -16.90
N LEU A 813 3.04 -21.03 -17.47
CA LEU A 813 3.09 -22.43 -17.92
C LEU A 813 4.09 -22.63 -19.07
N GLY A 814 4.11 -21.70 -20.03
CA GLY A 814 5.07 -21.70 -21.13
C GLY A 814 6.51 -21.64 -20.62
N LEU A 815 6.77 -20.81 -19.61
CA LEU A 815 8.08 -20.68 -18.97
C LEU A 815 8.48 -21.98 -18.22
N VAL A 816 7.55 -22.61 -17.51
CA VAL A 816 7.76 -23.93 -16.87
C VAL A 816 8.16 -25.00 -17.91
N ILE A 817 7.39 -25.09 -19.00
CA ILE A 817 7.65 -26.07 -20.07
C ILE A 817 8.99 -25.78 -20.76
N LEU A 818 9.28 -24.52 -21.08
CA LEU A 818 10.53 -24.09 -21.71
C LEU A 818 11.74 -24.48 -20.86
N PHE A 819 11.70 -24.23 -19.54
CA PHE A 819 12.78 -24.61 -18.64
C PHE A 819 12.90 -26.11 -18.43
N ALA A 820 11.78 -26.83 -18.34
CA ALA A 820 11.76 -28.28 -18.27
C ALA A 820 12.41 -28.94 -19.50
N LEU A 821 12.09 -28.44 -20.70
CA LEU A 821 12.68 -28.90 -21.96
C LEU A 821 14.14 -28.47 -22.07
N GLY A 822 14.47 -27.20 -21.79
CA GLY A 822 15.83 -26.68 -21.84
C GLY A 822 16.79 -27.42 -20.90
N GLY A 823 16.34 -27.73 -19.68
CA GLY A 823 17.08 -28.54 -18.71
C GLY A 823 17.35 -29.99 -19.17
N SER A 824 16.56 -30.50 -20.11
CA SER A 824 16.70 -31.84 -20.69
C SER A 824 17.69 -31.93 -21.85
N ILE A 825 17.97 -30.83 -22.56
CA ILE A 825 18.87 -30.82 -23.73
C ILE A 825 20.28 -31.37 -23.43
N PRO A 826 20.95 -30.98 -22.32
CA PRO A 826 22.27 -31.54 -22.02
C PRO A 826 22.19 -33.00 -21.57
N LEU A 827 21.04 -33.46 -21.05
CA LEU A 827 20.81 -34.87 -20.69
C LEU A 827 20.77 -35.76 -21.93
N LEU A 828 20.17 -35.26 -23.01
CA LEU A 828 20.13 -35.95 -24.30
C LEU A 828 21.52 -36.05 -24.96
N ARG A 829 22.50 -35.26 -24.51
CA ARG A 829 23.89 -35.32 -24.99
C ARG A 829 24.78 -36.28 -24.18
N ALA A 830 24.30 -36.80 -23.04
CA ALA A 830 25.06 -37.75 -22.23
C ALA A 830 25.23 -39.10 -22.97
N LYS A 831 26.46 -39.61 -23.04
CA LYS A 831 26.78 -40.90 -23.66
C LYS A 831 26.35 -42.04 -22.72
N PRO A 832 25.47 -42.97 -23.16
CA PRO A 832 25.02 -44.09 -22.32
C PRO A 832 26.17 -44.91 -21.75
N ALA A 833 27.24 -45.11 -22.52
CA ALA A 833 28.43 -45.86 -22.11
C ALA A 833 29.19 -45.25 -20.91
N GLN A 834 29.20 -43.92 -20.74
CA GLN A 834 29.82 -43.28 -19.57
C GLN A 834 28.92 -43.41 -18.35
N ALA A 835 27.61 -43.20 -18.53
CA ALA A 835 26.65 -43.32 -17.44
C ALA A 835 26.50 -44.76 -16.93
N LEU A 836 26.62 -45.76 -17.81
CA LEU A 836 26.62 -47.19 -17.44
C LEU A 836 27.92 -47.66 -16.78
N ARG A 837 29.06 -47.00 -17.03
CA ARG A 837 30.34 -47.30 -16.33
C ARG A 837 30.41 -46.71 -14.92
N GLU A 838 29.60 -45.69 -14.64
CA GLU A 838 29.42 -45.09 -13.31
C GLU A 838 28.25 -45.72 -12.50
N LEU A 839 27.58 -46.73 -13.07
CA LEU A 839 26.50 -47.51 -12.45
C LEU A 839 27.03 -48.85 -11.98
#